data_AF-A0AAX6MKI9-F1
#
_entry.id   AF-A0AAX6MKI9-F1
#
_cell.length_a   1.000
_cell.length_b   1.000
_cell.length_c   1.000
_cell.angle_alpha   90.00
_cell.angle_beta   90.00
_cell.angle_gamma   90.00
#
_symmetry.space_group_name_H-M   'P 1'
#
loop_
_entity.id
_entity.type
_entity.pdbx_description
1 polymer ?
#
loop_
_entity_poly.entity_id
_entity_poly.type
_entity_poly.pdbx_seq_one_letter_code
_entity_poly.pdbx_strand_id
1 'polypeptide(L)'
;MAERFNLSTESRFTLLSGLAHDPVQRDIFTPLFLGAQLLVPSREDIQHEKLAEWMREMKPTVTHLTPAMGQILVGGATAEFPSLEHVFFVGDVLTTRQCRSLRQLAVNANIINMYGTTETQRAVSYYEVPSRARDPDFLDKLKDTVPAGQGMQNVQLLVVDRENRSRLCQVGEVGEIFVRAAGLAEGYLGDEALNKEKFLMNWFVDNNKWVEADAKANKNEPWRKYYKGPRDRLYRTGDLGRYLESGDVECTGRADDQVKIRGFRIELNDIDSNLSQNPLIRDCKTLVRRDRNEEPTLVSYLVPEAAEWRRWIAARGIEEVEDEGVEMGPTRVFLKKYRSMETEVRDHLKSRLPAYSVPSIYIVLEKLPLNPNGKVDKPNLPFPDVTERVEDASEEDLKSWESLTETEKKVAEKWASLIRGLNPKTIRRENVFFDLGGHSLLAQQLLFEIRKSFGADVSISSFYEHPDLASFSAHIEKRLRDADGADTSNDEQETTPVYAKSLDELTSKLADQYQSADPKALDEAQSLTIFLTGATGFLGSYLVKDILDRTSREVKLIAHVRGAKDSTAALQRLRRSLQGYGLWKDEWEKRLSTVVGDLSKPQLGIDDSTWKKLSEEVDVVIHNGATVHWIRKYQDMMASNVLSTIDAMRLCNEDKAKVFCFVSSTSVLDTDHYIKLSEEQTRTGEGAIMESDDLNGSRTGLGTGYGQTKWVSEQLVREAGRRGLLGSVIRPGYILGDYQTGVCNVDDFLIRMLKGCIQLGARPHIVNTVNAVPVNHVARVVVAAALNPLPGGVHVVHVTGHPRLRMNEYLSILEYYGYKTPEVSYDSWKQELENFVSAGALEKDQEQHALMPLAHFCMNDLPANTRAPELDDRNAVAILKADGDKWTGVDESSGYGISRDDVGRYLRYLAEIKFIGQPTERGRPLPDISADIVQALAVGGIGGRGGAS
;
A
#
# COMPACT_ATOMS: atom_id res chain seq x y z
N MET A 1 26.21 6.67 -35.94
CA MET A 1 25.62 5.39 -36.41
C MET A 1 26.48 4.78 -37.49
N ALA A 2 26.60 5.41 -38.67
CA ALA A 2 27.39 4.89 -39.79
C ALA A 2 28.83 4.55 -39.41
N GLU A 3 29.57 5.48 -38.80
CA GLU A 3 30.94 5.22 -38.35
C GLU A 3 31.00 4.17 -37.24
N ARG A 4 30.17 4.31 -36.18
CA ARG A 4 30.18 3.42 -35.01
C ARG A 4 29.87 1.96 -35.35
N PHE A 5 28.93 1.73 -36.28
CA PHE A 5 28.46 0.39 -36.66
C PHE A 5 28.83 0.03 -38.10
N ASN A 6 29.78 0.75 -38.70
CA ASN A 6 30.29 0.51 -40.06
C ASN A 6 29.20 0.35 -41.14
N LEU A 7 28.15 1.17 -41.10
CA LEU A 7 27.05 1.15 -42.07
C LEU A 7 27.45 1.96 -43.32
N SER A 8 27.11 1.47 -44.51
CA SER A 8 27.57 2.01 -45.79
C SER A 8 26.51 1.92 -46.91
N THR A 9 26.85 2.35 -48.13
CA THR A 9 26.03 2.20 -49.34
C THR A 9 25.70 0.74 -49.66
N GLU A 10 26.57 -0.20 -49.25
CA GLU A 10 26.38 -1.63 -49.50
C GLU A 10 25.42 -2.29 -48.48
N SER A 11 25.00 -1.54 -47.45
CA SER A 11 24.08 -2.05 -46.44
C SER A 11 22.69 -2.29 -47.02
N ARG A 12 22.00 -3.31 -46.51
CA ARG A 12 20.67 -3.72 -46.96
C ARG A 12 19.76 -3.78 -45.75
N PHE A 13 18.99 -2.72 -45.57
CA PHE A 13 18.11 -2.49 -44.42
C PHE A 13 16.76 -3.12 -44.64
N THR A 14 16.14 -3.64 -43.58
CA THR A 14 14.72 -4.04 -43.58
C THR A 14 13.84 -2.89 -43.10
N LEU A 15 12.59 -2.83 -43.58
CA LEU A 15 11.53 -1.99 -43.04
C LEU A 15 10.54 -2.85 -42.25
N LEU A 16 10.82 -3.06 -40.96
CA LEU A 16 9.97 -3.87 -40.08
C LEU A 16 9.28 -3.05 -39.00
N SER A 17 9.66 -1.77 -38.84
CA SER A 17 8.98 -0.86 -37.92
C SER A 17 7.64 -0.36 -38.49
N GLY A 18 6.62 -0.27 -37.64
CA GLY A 18 5.32 0.31 -38.02
C GLY A 18 5.39 1.82 -38.28
N LEU A 19 4.61 2.31 -39.26
CA LEU A 19 4.62 3.72 -39.70
C LEU A 19 4.26 4.75 -38.60
N ALA A 20 3.56 4.32 -37.56
CA ALA A 20 3.18 5.18 -36.43
C ALA A 20 4.30 5.30 -35.36
N HIS A 21 5.42 4.59 -35.49
CA HIS A 21 6.48 4.52 -34.49
C HIS A 21 7.74 5.21 -34.96
N ASP A 22 8.39 5.94 -34.05
CA ASP A 22 9.59 6.70 -34.35
C ASP A 22 10.81 5.88 -34.82
N PRO A 23 10.99 4.56 -34.56
CA PRO A 23 12.05 3.77 -35.19
C PRO A 23 11.89 3.66 -36.71
N VAL A 24 10.68 3.83 -37.27
CA VAL A 24 10.45 3.82 -38.72
C VAL A 24 11.23 4.91 -39.44
N GLN A 25 11.45 6.04 -38.76
CA GLN A 25 12.28 7.11 -39.29
C GLN A 25 13.72 6.63 -39.46
N ARG A 26 14.22 5.74 -38.59
CA ARG A 26 15.56 5.17 -38.73
C ARG A 26 15.60 4.13 -39.84
N ASP A 27 14.59 3.26 -39.94
CA ASP A 27 14.48 2.26 -41.01
C ASP A 27 14.46 2.92 -42.39
N ILE A 28 13.79 4.06 -42.53
CA ILE A 28 13.67 4.77 -43.82
C ILE A 28 14.84 5.72 -44.05
N PHE A 29 15.11 6.65 -43.13
CA PHE A 29 16.03 7.75 -43.41
C PHE A 29 17.50 7.37 -43.29
N THR A 30 17.86 6.35 -42.50
CA THR A 30 19.27 5.89 -42.42
C THR A 30 19.76 5.34 -43.76
N PRO A 31 19.09 4.36 -44.40
CA PRO A 31 19.52 3.88 -45.70
C PRO A 31 19.47 4.96 -46.78
N LEU A 32 18.42 5.79 -46.80
CA LEU A 32 18.31 6.88 -47.77
C LEU A 32 19.46 7.89 -47.65
N PHE A 33 19.90 8.21 -46.43
CA PHE A 33 21.03 9.11 -46.21
C PHE A 33 22.38 8.46 -46.62
N LEU A 34 22.50 7.15 -46.47
CA LEU A 34 23.70 6.39 -46.82
C LEU A 34 23.78 6.02 -48.30
N GLY A 35 22.68 6.12 -49.07
CA GLY A 35 22.58 5.55 -50.41
C GLY A 35 22.45 4.02 -50.40
N ALA A 36 21.97 3.46 -49.30
CA ALA A 36 21.83 2.03 -49.06
C ALA A 36 20.45 1.49 -49.50
N GLN A 37 20.32 0.17 -49.62
CA GLN A 37 19.06 -0.46 -50.05
C GLN A 37 18.07 -0.59 -48.88
N LEU A 38 16.79 -0.28 -49.11
CA LEU A 38 15.68 -0.56 -48.18
C LEU A 38 14.81 -1.70 -48.74
N LEU A 39 14.71 -2.78 -47.98
CA LEU A 39 13.93 -3.99 -48.29
C LEU A 39 12.62 -3.92 -47.51
N VAL A 40 11.50 -3.91 -48.24
CA VAL A 40 10.17 -3.79 -47.66
C VAL A 40 9.45 -5.14 -47.81
N PRO A 41 9.34 -5.94 -46.74
CA PRO A 41 8.62 -7.21 -46.79
C PRO A 41 7.12 -6.98 -46.99
N SER A 42 6.45 -7.93 -47.65
CA SER A 42 4.99 -7.91 -47.71
C SER A 42 4.41 -8.29 -46.35
N ARG A 43 3.13 -8.00 -46.12
CA ARG A 43 2.44 -8.39 -44.88
C ARG A 43 2.43 -9.91 -44.66
N GLU A 44 2.44 -10.69 -45.74
CA GLU A 44 2.43 -12.16 -45.70
C GLU A 44 3.80 -12.71 -45.27
N ASP A 45 4.87 -12.01 -45.62
CA ASP A 45 6.25 -12.38 -45.24
C ASP A 45 6.56 -12.10 -43.77
N ILE A 46 5.74 -11.28 -43.09
CA ILE A 46 5.92 -10.91 -41.66
C ILE A 46 5.20 -11.92 -40.73
N GLN A 47 4.65 -13.02 -41.26
CA GLN A 47 3.96 -14.06 -40.49
C GLN A 47 4.90 -15.22 -40.11
N HIS A 48 4.52 -15.97 -39.05
CA HIS A 48 5.29 -17.04 -38.41
C HIS A 48 6.13 -17.90 -39.38
N GLU A 49 7.41 -18.09 -39.04
CA GLU A 49 8.47 -18.84 -39.75
C GLU A 49 8.89 -18.26 -41.12
N LYS A 50 7.97 -17.65 -41.88
CA LYS A 50 8.25 -17.09 -43.22
C LYS A 50 9.21 -15.91 -43.20
N LEU A 51 9.21 -15.12 -42.12
CA LEU A 51 10.11 -13.97 -42.02
C LEU A 51 11.58 -14.39 -42.02
N ALA A 52 11.92 -15.51 -41.38
CA ALA A 52 13.29 -16.04 -41.40
C ALA A 52 13.69 -16.55 -42.79
N GLU A 53 12.75 -17.15 -43.53
CA GLU A 53 12.98 -17.56 -44.91
C GLU A 53 13.17 -16.36 -45.85
N TRP A 54 12.35 -15.32 -45.66
CA TRP A 54 12.48 -14.05 -46.36
C TRP A 54 13.83 -13.38 -46.06
N MET A 55 14.28 -13.38 -44.80
CA MET A 55 15.62 -12.89 -44.44
C MET A 55 16.72 -13.70 -45.15
N ARG A 56 16.58 -15.03 -45.24
CA ARG A 56 17.53 -15.90 -45.94
C ARG A 56 17.58 -15.63 -47.44
N GLU A 57 16.43 -15.41 -48.08
CA GLU A 57 16.33 -15.14 -49.52
C GLU A 57 16.80 -13.72 -49.86
N MET A 58 16.26 -12.73 -49.15
CA MET A 58 16.53 -11.32 -49.42
C MET A 58 17.89 -10.87 -48.90
N LYS A 59 18.53 -11.64 -48.02
CA LYS A 59 19.89 -11.40 -47.49
C LYS A 59 20.14 -9.97 -46.98
N PRO A 60 19.29 -9.42 -46.08
CA PRO A 60 19.58 -8.15 -45.46
C PRO A 60 20.87 -8.22 -44.63
N THR A 61 21.53 -7.08 -44.47
CA THR A 61 22.70 -6.93 -43.60
C THR A 61 22.38 -6.18 -42.32
N VAL A 62 21.30 -5.39 -42.30
CA VAL A 62 20.87 -4.59 -41.15
C VAL A 62 19.37 -4.72 -40.93
N THR A 63 18.95 -4.90 -39.68
CA THR A 63 17.53 -4.88 -39.31
C THR A 63 17.33 -4.15 -37.99
N HIS A 64 16.19 -3.49 -37.85
CA HIS A 64 15.74 -2.92 -36.57
C HIS A 64 14.49 -3.67 -36.12
N LEU A 65 14.44 -4.03 -34.84
CA LEU A 65 13.40 -4.88 -34.28
C LEU A 65 13.00 -4.35 -32.90
N THR A 66 11.73 -4.54 -32.56
CA THR A 66 11.37 -4.63 -31.14
C THR A 66 11.72 -6.04 -30.64
N PRO A 67 11.95 -6.25 -29.32
CA PRO A 67 12.22 -7.59 -28.79
C PRO A 67 11.18 -8.63 -29.23
N ALA A 68 9.90 -8.26 -29.26
CA ALA A 68 8.83 -9.14 -29.70
C ALA A 68 8.79 -9.37 -31.22
N MET A 69 9.17 -8.39 -32.07
CA MET A 69 9.40 -8.68 -33.50
C MET A 69 10.60 -9.63 -33.69
N GLY A 70 11.63 -9.51 -32.85
CA GLY A 70 12.73 -10.48 -32.79
C GLY A 70 12.25 -11.88 -32.45
N GLN A 71 11.29 -12.01 -31.53
CA GLN A 71 10.65 -13.30 -31.23
C GLN A 71 9.86 -13.85 -32.42
N ILE A 72 9.12 -13.02 -33.17
CA ILE A 72 8.44 -13.45 -34.39
C ILE A 72 9.45 -13.96 -35.43
N LEU A 73 10.58 -13.27 -35.57
CA LEU A 73 11.64 -13.65 -36.50
C LEU A 73 12.26 -15.02 -36.17
N VAL A 74 12.44 -15.35 -34.89
CA VAL A 74 13.13 -16.61 -34.48
C VAL A 74 12.18 -17.72 -34.04
N GLY A 75 10.93 -17.41 -33.73
CA GLY A 75 9.95 -18.35 -33.15
C GLY A 75 9.57 -19.45 -34.13
N GLY A 76 10.00 -20.69 -33.85
CA GLY A 76 9.76 -21.87 -34.71
C GLY A 76 10.65 -21.92 -35.96
N ALA A 77 11.43 -20.86 -36.23
CA ALA A 77 12.23 -20.76 -37.44
C ALA A 77 13.46 -21.68 -37.42
N THR A 78 13.71 -22.36 -38.54
CA THR A 78 14.93 -23.15 -38.78
C THR A 78 15.82 -22.53 -39.85
N ALA A 79 15.31 -21.54 -40.59
CA ALA A 79 16.05 -20.86 -41.64
C ALA A 79 17.17 -19.99 -41.06
N GLU A 80 18.42 -20.33 -41.38
CA GLU A 80 19.57 -19.50 -41.07
C GLU A 80 19.72 -18.35 -42.09
N PHE A 81 20.13 -17.17 -41.60
CA PHE A 81 20.34 -15.96 -42.39
C PHE A 81 21.68 -15.29 -42.02
N PRO A 82 22.82 -15.89 -42.40
CA PRO A 82 24.16 -15.45 -41.98
C PRO A 82 24.62 -14.13 -42.63
N SER A 83 23.87 -13.58 -43.60
CA SER A 83 24.15 -12.27 -44.20
C SER A 83 23.88 -11.10 -43.25
N LEU A 84 23.12 -11.32 -42.18
CA LEU A 84 22.75 -10.30 -41.22
C LEU A 84 23.95 -9.97 -40.33
N GLU A 85 24.40 -8.71 -40.36
CA GLU A 85 25.59 -8.23 -39.64
C GLU A 85 25.23 -7.42 -38.40
N HIS A 86 24.11 -6.68 -38.44
CA HIS A 86 23.66 -5.81 -37.35
C HIS A 86 22.17 -5.94 -37.08
N VAL A 87 21.82 -6.16 -35.82
CA VAL A 87 20.43 -6.22 -35.33
C VAL A 87 20.24 -5.23 -34.21
N PHE A 88 19.47 -4.19 -34.47
CA PHE A 88 19.21 -3.12 -33.50
C PHE A 88 17.87 -3.35 -32.80
N PHE A 89 17.91 -3.62 -31.50
CA PHE A 89 16.72 -3.73 -30.67
C PHE A 89 16.40 -2.40 -29.98
N VAL A 90 15.13 -2.03 -29.96
CA VAL A 90 14.66 -0.87 -29.19
C VAL A 90 13.21 -1.05 -28.76
N GLY A 91 12.86 -0.43 -27.63
CA GLY A 91 11.47 -0.17 -27.26
C GLY A 91 10.93 -1.07 -26.14
N ASP A 92 11.65 -2.11 -25.73
CA ASP A 92 11.34 -2.91 -24.54
C ASP A 92 12.61 -3.58 -24.01
N VAL A 93 12.52 -4.28 -22.87
CA VAL A 93 13.61 -5.05 -22.27
C VAL A 93 14.03 -6.17 -23.21
N LEU A 94 15.32 -6.22 -23.54
CA LEU A 94 15.94 -7.29 -24.32
C LEU A 94 16.57 -8.32 -23.38
N THR A 95 16.27 -9.61 -23.58
CA THR A 95 16.82 -10.68 -22.75
C THR A 95 17.95 -11.44 -23.44
N THR A 96 18.84 -12.05 -22.65
CA THR A 96 19.90 -12.91 -23.19
C THR A 96 19.34 -14.16 -23.85
N ARG A 97 18.18 -14.67 -23.41
CA ARG A 97 17.45 -15.78 -24.06
C ARG A 97 17.09 -15.41 -25.51
N GLN A 98 16.47 -14.25 -25.73
CA GLN A 98 16.14 -13.77 -27.07
C GLN A 98 17.39 -13.59 -27.94
N CYS A 99 18.47 -13.04 -27.35
CA CYS A 99 19.74 -12.89 -28.05
C CYS A 99 20.35 -14.25 -28.46
N ARG A 100 20.27 -15.27 -27.60
CA ARG A 100 20.74 -16.64 -27.90
C ARG A 100 19.98 -17.23 -29.09
N SER A 101 18.65 -17.16 -29.08
CA SER A 101 17.82 -17.68 -30.18
C SER A 101 18.14 -17.00 -31.52
N LEU A 102 18.30 -15.67 -31.53
CA LEU A 102 18.67 -14.95 -32.75
C LEU A 102 20.08 -15.32 -33.24
N ARG A 103 21.06 -15.41 -32.34
CA ARG A 103 22.45 -15.79 -32.66
C ARG A 103 22.60 -17.23 -33.16
N GLN A 104 21.61 -18.09 -32.96
CA GLN A 104 21.58 -19.42 -33.56
C GLN A 104 21.30 -19.35 -35.07
N LEU A 105 20.37 -18.48 -35.50
CA LEU A 105 19.98 -18.33 -36.90
C LEU A 105 20.82 -17.29 -37.68
N ALA A 106 21.34 -16.28 -36.99
CA ALA A 106 22.20 -15.22 -37.54
C ALA A 106 23.58 -15.22 -36.87
N VAL A 107 24.43 -16.17 -37.24
CA VAL A 107 25.73 -16.40 -36.58
C VAL A 107 26.68 -15.18 -36.64
N ASN A 108 26.57 -14.36 -37.68
CA ASN A 108 27.41 -13.18 -37.92
C ASN A 108 26.86 -11.87 -37.34
N ALA A 109 25.63 -11.88 -36.82
CA ALA A 109 24.95 -10.67 -36.38
C ALA A 109 25.48 -10.17 -35.02
N ASN A 110 25.95 -8.93 -34.97
CA ASN A 110 26.11 -8.19 -33.73
C ASN A 110 24.73 -7.68 -33.30
N ILE A 111 24.37 -7.89 -32.04
CA ILE A 111 23.09 -7.44 -31.48
C ILE A 111 23.36 -6.13 -30.72
N ILE A 112 22.65 -5.08 -31.09
CA ILE A 112 22.79 -3.76 -30.49
C ILE A 112 21.50 -3.45 -29.75
N ASN A 113 21.54 -3.53 -28.42
CA ASN A 113 20.43 -3.09 -27.59
C ASN A 113 20.47 -1.56 -27.49
N MET A 114 19.40 -0.89 -27.87
CA MET A 114 19.32 0.57 -27.82
C MET A 114 18.21 1.02 -26.87
N TYR A 115 18.47 2.11 -26.16
CA TYR A 115 17.50 2.74 -25.28
C TYR A 115 17.26 4.20 -25.67
N GLY A 116 16.03 4.64 -25.45
CA GLY A 116 15.59 6.01 -25.64
C GLY A 116 14.07 6.10 -25.75
N THR A 117 13.56 7.32 -25.63
CA THR A 117 12.15 7.64 -25.76
C THR A 117 11.91 8.51 -26.99
N THR A 118 10.65 8.65 -27.40
CA THR A 118 10.26 9.50 -28.55
C THR A 118 10.80 10.93 -28.40
N GLU A 119 10.78 11.47 -27.19
CA GLU A 119 11.25 12.82 -26.84
C GLU A 119 12.77 12.99 -26.98
N THR A 120 13.52 11.88 -26.99
CA THR A 120 14.99 11.90 -27.07
C THR A 120 15.53 11.79 -28.48
N GLN A 121 14.67 11.77 -29.51
CA GLN A 121 15.04 11.52 -30.91
C GLN A 121 15.31 10.02 -31.21
N ARG A 122 14.43 9.15 -30.68
CA ARG A 122 14.39 7.69 -30.85
C ARG A 122 15.26 6.94 -29.84
N ALA A 123 16.23 6.18 -30.32
CA ALA A 123 17.16 5.41 -29.51
C ALA A 123 18.52 6.12 -29.50
N VAL A 124 18.96 6.49 -28.31
CA VAL A 124 20.04 7.46 -28.10
C VAL A 124 21.22 6.85 -27.36
N SER A 125 21.08 5.63 -26.85
CA SER A 125 22.17 4.83 -26.29
C SER A 125 22.29 3.49 -26.99
N TYR A 126 23.38 2.78 -26.71
CA TYR A 126 23.61 1.44 -27.21
C TYR A 126 24.43 0.60 -26.24
N TYR A 127 24.14 -0.70 -26.24
CA TYR A 127 24.97 -1.77 -25.71
C TYR A 127 25.17 -2.82 -26.80
N GLU A 128 26.42 -3.19 -27.07
CA GLU A 128 26.76 -4.12 -28.15
C GLU A 128 27.06 -5.51 -27.61
N VAL A 129 26.26 -6.48 -28.06
CA VAL A 129 26.51 -7.90 -27.89
C VAL A 129 27.20 -8.41 -29.17
N PRO A 130 28.43 -8.94 -29.08
CA PRO A 130 29.16 -9.49 -30.22
C PRO A 130 28.38 -10.63 -30.90
N SER A 131 28.64 -10.80 -32.19
CA SER A 131 28.16 -11.97 -32.93
C SER A 131 28.66 -13.28 -32.35
N ARG A 132 27.92 -14.36 -32.61
CA ARG A 132 28.31 -15.71 -32.16
C ARG A 132 29.60 -16.18 -32.80
N ALA A 133 29.84 -15.80 -34.07
CA ALA A 133 31.09 -16.07 -34.75
C ALA A 133 32.31 -15.40 -34.07
N ARG A 134 32.10 -14.24 -33.42
CA ARG A 134 33.17 -13.46 -32.76
C ARG A 134 33.42 -13.89 -31.31
N ASP A 135 32.37 -14.04 -30.52
CA ASP A 135 32.45 -14.50 -29.12
C ASP A 135 31.22 -15.36 -28.78
N PRO A 136 31.32 -16.70 -28.89
CA PRO A 136 30.19 -17.61 -28.71
C PRO A 136 29.61 -17.59 -27.29
N ASP A 137 30.44 -17.30 -26.28
CA ASP A 137 30.12 -17.43 -24.86
C ASP A 137 29.85 -16.08 -24.18
N PHE A 138 29.86 -14.97 -24.94
CA PHE A 138 29.67 -13.62 -24.39
C PHE A 138 28.41 -13.47 -23.54
N LEU A 139 27.30 -14.08 -23.97
CA LEU A 139 26.00 -13.96 -23.27
C LEU A 139 25.99 -14.64 -21.90
N ASP A 140 26.92 -15.56 -21.63
CA ASP A 140 27.01 -16.26 -20.34
C ASP A 140 27.70 -15.38 -19.27
N LYS A 141 28.35 -14.30 -19.69
CA LYS A 141 28.96 -13.28 -18.82
C LYS A 141 27.96 -12.19 -18.41
N LEU A 142 26.77 -12.17 -19.02
CA LEU A 142 25.72 -11.20 -18.73
C LEU A 142 24.64 -11.78 -17.83
N LYS A 143 23.96 -10.89 -17.10
CA LYS A 143 22.67 -11.21 -16.45
C LYS A 143 21.60 -11.48 -17.50
N ASP A 144 20.41 -11.85 -17.08
CA ASP A 144 19.30 -12.21 -17.98
C ASP A 144 18.83 -11.07 -18.90
N THR A 145 19.08 -9.81 -18.53
CA THR A 145 18.74 -8.63 -19.33
C THR A 145 19.99 -7.98 -19.93
N VAL A 146 19.83 -7.44 -21.14
CA VAL A 146 20.89 -6.68 -21.82
C VAL A 146 20.83 -5.22 -21.37
N PRO A 147 21.93 -4.61 -20.91
CA PRO A 147 21.95 -3.21 -20.47
C PRO A 147 21.48 -2.22 -21.54
N ALA A 148 21.01 -1.04 -21.12
CA ALA A 148 20.75 0.10 -22.00
C ALA A 148 22.05 0.70 -22.56
N GLY A 149 23.17 0.42 -21.89
CA GLY A 149 24.52 0.73 -22.35
C GLY A 149 24.90 2.18 -22.13
N GLN A 150 25.63 2.73 -23.11
CA GLN A 150 26.17 4.08 -23.06
C GLN A 150 25.54 4.98 -24.13
N GLY A 151 25.56 6.29 -23.92
CA GLY A 151 25.07 7.25 -24.89
C GLY A 151 25.81 7.19 -26.24
N MET A 152 25.08 7.44 -27.33
CA MET A 152 25.66 7.74 -28.64
C MET A 152 26.49 9.03 -28.59
N GLN A 153 27.18 9.37 -29.69
CA GLN A 153 27.95 10.62 -29.78
C GLN A 153 27.08 11.83 -29.37
N ASN A 154 27.58 12.62 -28.42
CA ASN A 154 26.91 13.78 -27.83
C ASN A 154 25.61 13.47 -27.04
N VAL A 155 25.46 12.23 -26.55
CA VAL A 155 24.39 11.81 -25.65
C VAL A 155 24.98 11.34 -24.33
N GLN A 156 24.34 11.67 -23.20
CA GLN A 156 24.65 11.10 -21.91
C GLN A 156 23.40 10.51 -21.26
N LEU A 157 23.53 9.29 -20.72
CA LEU A 157 22.58 8.73 -19.78
C LEU A 157 23.05 9.07 -18.37
N LEU A 158 22.25 9.87 -17.66
CA LEU A 158 22.52 10.36 -16.32
C LEU A 158 21.59 9.64 -15.34
N VAL A 159 22.14 8.82 -14.44
CA VAL A 159 21.35 8.23 -13.35
C VAL A 159 21.40 9.21 -12.18
N VAL A 160 20.28 9.88 -11.93
CA VAL A 160 20.16 10.95 -10.94
C VAL A 160 19.48 10.41 -9.68
N ASP A 161 20.01 10.78 -8.51
CA ASP A 161 19.39 10.42 -7.24
C ASP A 161 18.00 11.05 -7.12
N ARG A 162 17.03 10.23 -6.71
CA ARG A 162 15.60 10.59 -6.66
C ARG A 162 15.26 11.54 -5.51
N GLU A 163 15.99 11.46 -4.41
CA GLU A 163 15.81 12.34 -3.24
C GLU A 163 16.71 13.57 -3.34
N ASN A 164 17.78 13.51 -4.13
CA ASN A 164 18.66 14.65 -4.38
C ASN A 164 19.05 14.80 -5.86
N ARG A 165 18.27 15.64 -6.58
CA ARG A 165 18.49 15.93 -8.00
C ARG A 165 19.87 16.53 -8.34
N SER A 166 20.63 17.05 -7.37
CA SER A 166 21.97 17.59 -7.62
C SER A 166 23.07 16.51 -7.59
N ARG A 167 22.73 15.24 -7.35
CA ARG A 167 23.69 14.14 -7.24
C ARG A 167 23.43 13.09 -8.33
N LEU A 168 24.51 12.67 -8.99
CA LEU A 168 24.51 11.44 -9.79
C LEU A 168 24.68 10.23 -8.86
N CYS A 169 23.93 9.16 -9.13
CA CYS A 169 24.07 7.90 -8.44
C CYS A 169 25.47 7.29 -8.66
N GLN A 170 25.99 6.61 -7.64
CA GLN A 170 27.21 5.81 -7.77
C GLN A 170 26.92 4.48 -8.48
N VAL A 171 27.98 3.75 -8.86
CA VAL A 171 27.86 2.39 -9.40
C VAL A 171 27.02 1.52 -8.46
N GLY A 172 26.01 0.84 -9.00
CA GLY A 172 25.08 -0.01 -8.25
C GLY A 172 23.90 0.72 -7.59
N GLU A 173 23.96 2.04 -7.37
CA GLU A 173 22.84 2.82 -6.81
C GLU A 173 21.73 3.01 -7.86
N VAL A 174 20.48 2.76 -7.44
CA VAL A 174 19.31 2.94 -8.31
C VAL A 174 18.82 4.38 -8.23
N GLY A 175 18.72 5.03 -9.38
CA GLY A 175 18.17 6.38 -9.55
C GLY A 175 17.24 6.46 -10.76
N GLU A 176 16.79 7.67 -11.07
CA GLU A 176 16.00 7.93 -12.27
C GLU A 176 16.93 8.28 -13.45
N ILE A 177 16.65 7.73 -14.62
CA ILE A 177 17.42 7.97 -15.83
C ILE A 177 16.99 9.32 -16.44
N PHE A 178 17.96 10.19 -16.66
CA PHE A 178 17.82 11.42 -17.43
C PHE A 178 18.67 11.32 -18.69
N VAL A 179 18.14 11.81 -19.81
CA VAL A 179 18.87 11.85 -21.07
C VAL A 179 19.29 13.28 -21.36
N ARG A 180 20.59 13.52 -21.43
CA ARG A 180 21.15 14.76 -21.99
C ARG A 180 21.50 14.52 -23.45
N ALA A 181 20.88 15.25 -24.36
CA ALA A 181 21.18 15.13 -25.78
C ALA A 181 20.95 16.46 -26.51
N ALA A 182 21.73 16.73 -27.56
CA ALA A 182 21.51 17.89 -28.42
C ALA A 182 20.19 17.79 -29.23
N GLY A 183 19.75 16.56 -29.50
CA GLY A 183 18.60 16.24 -30.36
C GLY A 183 17.23 16.15 -29.68
N LEU A 184 17.10 16.52 -28.40
CA LEU A 184 15.83 16.43 -27.69
C LEU A 184 14.71 17.17 -28.43
N ALA A 185 13.50 16.63 -28.38
CA ALA A 185 12.30 17.27 -28.91
C ALA A 185 12.11 18.68 -28.32
N GLU A 186 11.36 19.53 -29.02
CA GLU A 186 11.07 20.88 -28.53
C GLU A 186 10.15 20.86 -27.30
N GLY A 187 9.31 19.85 -27.19
CA GLY A 187 8.30 19.68 -26.17
C GLY A 187 7.07 18.97 -26.73
N TYR A 188 6.11 18.68 -25.87
CA TYR A 188 4.75 18.27 -26.20
C TYR A 188 3.95 19.45 -26.74
N LEU A 189 3.12 19.20 -27.75
CA LEU A 189 2.27 20.22 -28.35
C LEU A 189 1.11 20.55 -27.40
N GLY A 190 0.97 21.82 -26.99
CA GLY A 190 -0.18 22.31 -26.22
C GLY A 190 -0.17 22.02 -24.72
N ASP A 191 0.91 21.42 -24.18
CA ASP A 191 1.01 21.07 -22.76
C ASP A 191 2.25 21.70 -22.10
N GLU A 192 2.10 22.95 -21.66
CA GLU A 192 3.20 23.68 -21.01
C GLU A 192 3.60 23.11 -19.64
N ALA A 193 2.65 22.50 -18.92
CA ALA A 193 2.90 21.95 -17.59
C ALA A 193 3.82 20.72 -17.71
N LEU A 194 3.48 19.78 -18.60
CA LEU A 194 4.27 18.59 -18.84
C LEU A 194 5.63 18.94 -19.46
N ASN A 195 5.69 19.97 -20.31
CA ASN A 195 6.96 20.46 -20.84
C ASN A 195 7.91 20.96 -19.75
N LYS A 196 7.41 21.73 -18.77
CA LYS A 196 8.19 22.21 -17.62
C LYS A 196 8.65 21.07 -16.71
N GLU A 197 7.90 19.98 -16.65
CA GLU A 197 8.24 18.81 -15.85
C GLU A 197 9.30 17.92 -16.53
N LYS A 198 9.18 17.70 -17.84
CA LYS A 198 9.94 16.67 -18.56
C LYS A 198 11.16 17.19 -19.31
N PHE A 199 11.10 18.42 -19.86
CA PHE A 199 12.21 19.02 -20.61
C PHE A 199 12.88 20.11 -19.79
N LEU A 200 13.97 19.74 -19.13
CA LEU A 200 14.59 20.56 -18.10
C LEU A 200 15.91 21.15 -18.60
N MET A 201 16.31 22.29 -18.05
CA MET A 201 17.66 22.81 -18.27
C MET A 201 18.67 21.97 -17.48
N ASN A 202 19.83 21.69 -18.07
CA ASN A 202 20.87 20.92 -17.42
C ASN A 202 21.47 21.70 -16.24
N TRP A 203 21.10 21.31 -15.02
CA TRP A 203 21.56 21.96 -13.79
C TRP A 203 22.95 21.49 -13.31
N PHE A 204 23.58 20.54 -14.00
CA PHE A 204 24.97 20.11 -13.69
C PHE A 204 26.04 21.03 -14.28
N VAL A 205 25.66 21.99 -15.13
CA VAL A 205 26.59 22.91 -15.78
C VAL A 205 26.10 24.35 -15.70
N ASP A 206 27.05 25.29 -15.85
CA ASP A 206 26.72 26.69 -16.06
C ASP A 206 26.29 26.91 -17.51
N ASN A 207 24.99 27.15 -17.71
CA ASN A 207 24.38 27.30 -19.02
C ASN A 207 24.76 28.63 -19.70
N ASN A 208 25.20 29.65 -18.96
CA ASN A 208 25.53 30.97 -19.51
C ASN A 208 26.74 30.89 -20.46
N LYS A 209 27.65 29.94 -20.24
CA LYS A 209 28.79 29.69 -21.14
C LYS A 209 28.36 29.43 -22.58
N TRP A 210 27.26 28.72 -22.77
CA TRP A 210 26.73 28.43 -24.10
C TRP A 210 26.09 29.66 -24.75
N VAL A 211 25.42 30.49 -23.96
CA VAL A 211 24.83 31.77 -24.39
C VAL A 211 25.91 32.72 -24.89
N GLU A 212 27.00 32.88 -24.14
CA GLU A 212 28.13 33.72 -24.54
C GLU A 212 28.84 33.20 -25.81
N ALA A 213 28.98 31.88 -25.92
CA ALA A 213 29.59 31.25 -27.09
C ALA A 213 28.74 31.45 -28.36
N ASP A 214 27.42 31.26 -28.28
CA ASP A 214 26.52 31.49 -29.42
C ASP A 214 26.49 32.97 -29.84
N ALA A 215 26.48 33.90 -28.87
CA ALA A 215 26.52 35.33 -29.15
C ALA A 215 27.78 35.73 -29.95
N LYS A 216 28.94 35.16 -29.62
CA LYS A 216 30.20 35.38 -30.36
C LYS A 216 30.19 34.76 -31.76
N ALA A 217 29.44 33.67 -31.95
CA ALA A 217 29.34 32.97 -33.23
C ALA A 217 28.24 33.56 -34.16
N ASN A 218 27.46 34.53 -33.69
CA ASN A 218 26.36 35.12 -34.44
C ASN A 218 26.85 35.92 -35.66
N LYS A 219 26.41 35.52 -36.87
CA LYS A 219 26.70 36.21 -38.13
C LYS A 219 25.44 36.77 -38.79
N ASN A 220 24.37 36.99 -38.02
CA ASN A 220 23.05 37.41 -38.49
C ASN A 220 22.46 36.47 -39.55
N GLU A 221 22.61 35.17 -39.35
CA GLU A 221 22.09 34.19 -40.27
C GLU A 221 20.54 34.22 -40.32
N PRO A 222 19.91 34.09 -41.51
CA PRO A 222 18.45 34.20 -41.65
C PRO A 222 17.62 33.20 -40.85
N TRP A 223 18.21 32.07 -40.45
CA TRP A 223 17.54 31.03 -39.64
C TRP A 223 17.47 31.38 -38.15
N ARG A 224 18.28 32.33 -37.66
CA ARG A 224 18.34 32.67 -36.22
C ARG A 224 17.01 33.16 -35.64
N LYS A 225 16.12 33.74 -36.45
CA LYS A 225 14.75 34.12 -36.03
C LYS A 225 13.89 32.94 -35.56
N TYR A 226 14.25 31.71 -35.93
CA TYR A 226 13.58 30.48 -35.52
C TYR A 226 14.37 29.71 -34.45
N TYR A 227 15.57 30.15 -34.13
CA TYR A 227 16.45 29.50 -33.16
C TYR A 227 16.11 29.94 -31.74
N LYS A 228 15.85 28.99 -30.84
CA LYS A 228 15.50 29.26 -29.44
C LYS A 228 16.71 29.50 -28.51
N GLY A 229 17.86 29.84 -29.08
CA GLY A 229 19.11 30.01 -28.36
C GLY A 229 19.80 28.68 -27.98
N PRO A 230 21.00 28.75 -27.40
CA PRO A 230 21.74 27.57 -26.94
C PRO A 230 21.06 26.99 -25.71
N ARG A 231 20.77 25.69 -25.75
CA ARG A 231 20.01 24.98 -24.70
C ARG A 231 20.65 23.64 -24.42
N ASP A 232 21.34 23.54 -23.28
CA ASP A 232 21.77 22.27 -22.74
C ASP A 232 20.63 21.69 -21.88
N ARG A 233 19.97 20.66 -22.39
CA ARG A 233 18.71 20.15 -21.83
C ARG A 233 18.84 18.70 -21.38
N LEU A 234 18.09 18.38 -20.33
CA LEU A 234 17.84 17.04 -19.82
C LEU A 234 16.38 16.66 -20.09
N TYR A 235 16.16 15.44 -20.54
CA TYR A 235 14.84 14.83 -20.59
C TYR A 235 14.69 13.84 -19.44
N ARG A 236 13.64 14.02 -18.63
CA ARG A 236 13.29 13.14 -17.51
C ARG A 236 12.48 11.94 -18.03
N THR A 237 13.08 10.76 -18.11
CA THR A 237 12.46 9.62 -18.80
C THR A 237 11.35 8.96 -17.98
N GLY A 238 11.41 9.06 -16.65
CA GLY A 238 10.56 8.27 -15.75
C GLY A 238 11.00 6.82 -15.61
N ASP A 239 12.10 6.42 -16.22
CA ASP A 239 12.67 5.08 -16.08
C ASP A 239 13.70 5.05 -14.95
N LEU A 240 13.80 3.91 -14.26
CA LEU A 240 14.78 3.67 -13.22
C LEU A 240 15.98 2.91 -13.79
N GLY A 241 17.16 3.23 -13.30
CA GLY A 241 18.37 2.51 -13.67
C GLY A 241 19.50 2.69 -12.68
N ARG A 242 20.60 2.00 -12.97
CA ARG A 242 21.86 2.11 -12.22
C ARG A 242 23.05 2.00 -13.15
N TYR A 243 24.17 2.58 -12.73
CA TYR A 243 25.45 2.37 -13.41
C TYR A 243 26.02 0.99 -13.06
N LEU A 244 26.53 0.30 -14.08
CA LEU A 244 27.39 -0.86 -13.93
C LEU A 244 28.85 -0.43 -13.71
N GLU A 245 29.70 -1.37 -13.28
CA GLU A 245 31.14 -1.11 -13.12
C GLU A 245 31.81 -0.65 -14.42
N SER A 246 31.26 -1.04 -15.58
CA SER A 246 31.72 -0.58 -16.90
C SER A 246 31.37 0.88 -17.21
N GLY A 247 30.49 1.50 -16.42
CA GLY A 247 29.89 2.80 -16.71
C GLY A 247 28.65 2.73 -17.60
N ASP A 248 28.28 1.55 -18.12
CA ASP A 248 27.02 1.34 -18.82
C ASP A 248 25.83 1.49 -17.88
N VAL A 249 24.68 1.91 -18.40
CA VAL A 249 23.44 1.99 -17.65
C VAL A 249 22.63 0.72 -17.83
N GLU A 250 22.21 0.13 -16.73
CA GLU A 250 21.23 -0.95 -16.69
C GLU A 250 19.87 -0.35 -16.30
N CYS A 251 18.84 -0.60 -17.12
CA CYS A 251 17.46 -0.20 -16.81
C CYS A 251 16.85 -1.23 -15.86
N THR A 252 16.32 -0.78 -14.72
CA THR A 252 15.77 -1.65 -13.67
C THR A 252 14.25 -1.62 -13.61
N GLY A 253 13.59 -0.80 -14.41
CA GLY A 253 12.13 -0.70 -14.47
C GLY A 253 11.66 0.72 -14.74
N ARG A 254 10.36 0.97 -14.60
CA ARG A 254 9.79 2.31 -14.68
C ARG A 254 9.35 2.80 -13.32
N ALA A 255 9.42 4.12 -13.10
CA ALA A 255 8.95 4.72 -11.86
C ALA A 255 7.41 4.65 -11.71
N ASP A 256 6.66 4.44 -12.80
CA ASP A 256 5.19 4.40 -12.86
C ASP A 256 4.57 2.98 -12.97
N ASP A 257 5.30 1.95 -13.41
CA ASP A 257 4.85 0.54 -13.43
C ASP A 257 4.88 -0.13 -12.03
N GLN A 258 5.32 0.61 -11.02
CA GLN A 258 5.27 0.22 -9.62
C GLN A 258 3.81 0.25 -9.13
N VAL A 259 3.26 -0.92 -8.81
CA VAL A 259 1.89 -1.01 -8.30
C VAL A 259 1.88 -1.19 -6.79
N LYS A 260 0.95 -0.50 -6.11
CA LYS A 260 0.68 -0.71 -4.69
C LYS A 260 -0.60 -1.54 -4.56
N ILE A 261 -0.47 -2.79 -4.16
CA ILE A 261 -1.62 -3.68 -3.88
C ILE A 261 -1.60 -3.98 -2.39
N ARG A 262 -2.71 -3.68 -1.70
CA ARG A 262 -2.88 -3.96 -0.25
C ARG A 262 -1.72 -3.41 0.61
N GLY A 263 -1.15 -2.27 0.20
CA GLY A 263 -0.03 -1.60 0.88
C GLY A 263 1.36 -2.12 0.51
N PHE A 264 1.47 -3.18 -0.28
CA PHE A 264 2.75 -3.71 -0.76
C PHE A 264 3.14 -3.09 -2.10
N ARG A 265 4.41 -2.67 -2.19
CA ARG A 265 5.02 -2.24 -3.45
C ARG A 265 5.42 -3.50 -4.22
N ILE A 266 4.81 -3.69 -5.38
CA ILE A 266 5.03 -4.87 -6.22
C ILE A 266 5.60 -4.40 -7.56
N GLU A 267 6.71 -5.00 -7.94
CA GLU A 267 7.38 -4.75 -9.22
C GLU A 267 6.91 -5.82 -10.21
N LEU A 268 5.98 -5.47 -11.12
CA LEU A 268 5.35 -6.44 -12.03
C LEU A 268 6.35 -7.17 -12.94
N ASN A 269 7.42 -6.49 -13.33
CA ASN A 269 8.47 -7.06 -14.18
C ASN A 269 9.33 -8.11 -13.44
N ASP A 270 9.39 -8.06 -12.11
CA ASP A 270 10.06 -9.09 -11.31
C ASP A 270 9.26 -10.42 -11.38
N ILE A 271 7.93 -10.31 -11.35
CA ILE A 271 7.02 -11.47 -11.55
C ILE A 271 7.22 -12.05 -12.96
N ASP A 272 7.20 -11.21 -14.00
CA ASP A 272 7.40 -11.64 -15.39
C ASP A 272 8.77 -12.32 -15.58
N SER A 273 9.82 -11.77 -14.96
CA SER A 273 11.16 -12.33 -15.03
C SER A 273 11.22 -13.72 -14.41
N ASN A 274 10.64 -13.91 -13.21
CA ASN A 274 10.59 -15.22 -12.55
C ASN A 274 9.71 -16.22 -13.32
N LEU A 275 8.56 -15.80 -13.85
CA LEU A 275 7.71 -16.64 -14.70
C LEU A 275 8.45 -17.14 -15.95
N SER A 276 9.22 -16.26 -16.60
CA SER A 276 9.96 -16.59 -17.82
C SER A 276 11.07 -17.64 -17.63
N GLN A 277 11.47 -17.92 -16.39
CA GLN A 277 12.46 -18.94 -16.03
C GLN A 277 11.86 -20.34 -15.91
N ASN A 278 10.53 -20.47 -15.82
CA ASN A 278 9.90 -21.78 -15.77
C ASN A 278 9.95 -22.45 -17.16
N PRO A 279 10.48 -23.68 -17.30
CA PRO A 279 10.59 -24.37 -18.59
C PRO A 279 9.24 -24.57 -19.32
N LEU A 280 8.13 -24.55 -18.59
CA LEU A 280 6.78 -24.68 -19.16
C LEU A 280 6.28 -23.41 -19.84
N ILE A 281 6.95 -22.27 -19.63
CA ILE A 281 6.48 -20.95 -20.09
C ILE A 281 7.35 -20.49 -21.27
N ARG A 282 6.69 -20.29 -22.42
CA ARG A 282 7.27 -19.68 -23.62
C ARG A 282 7.30 -18.15 -23.50
N ASP A 283 6.16 -17.55 -23.19
CA ASP A 283 5.99 -16.10 -23.01
C ASP A 283 5.08 -15.82 -21.80
N CYS A 284 5.25 -14.65 -21.18
CA CYS A 284 4.34 -14.20 -20.13
C CYS A 284 4.21 -12.68 -20.06
N LYS A 285 3.12 -12.22 -19.45
CA LYS A 285 2.96 -10.82 -19.05
C LYS A 285 2.06 -10.72 -17.83
N THR A 286 2.47 -9.94 -16.83
CA THR A 286 1.71 -9.71 -15.61
C THR A 286 1.17 -8.29 -15.61
N LEU A 287 -0.11 -8.16 -15.31
CA LEU A 287 -0.81 -6.89 -15.19
C LEU A 287 -1.61 -6.85 -13.89
N VAL A 288 -1.88 -5.63 -13.43
CA VAL A 288 -2.95 -5.41 -12.47
C VAL A 288 -4.25 -5.29 -13.25
N ARG A 289 -5.19 -6.19 -12.97
CA ARG A 289 -6.59 -6.02 -13.36
C ARG A 289 -7.39 -5.71 -12.12
N ARG A 290 -8.42 -4.90 -12.29
CA ARG A 290 -9.44 -4.74 -11.26
C ARG A 290 -10.43 -5.88 -11.43
N ASP A 291 -10.73 -6.58 -10.34
CA ASP A 291 -11.84 -7.53 -10.35
C ASP A 291 -13.20 -6.76 -10.41
N ARG A 292 -14.33 -7.47 -10.40
CA ARG A 292 -15.65 -6.80 -10.41
C ARG A 292 -15.96 -6.01 -9.12
N ASN A 293 -15.11 -6.08 -8.09
CA ASN A 293 -15.18 -5.27 -6.86
C ASN A 293 -14.21 -4.06 -6.90
N GLU A 294 -13.65 -3.77 -8.07
CA GLU A 294 -12.58 -2.80 -8.31
C GLU A 294 -11.26 -3.06 -7.56
N GLU A 295 -11.08 -4.26 -6.98
CA GLU A 295 -9.88 -4.58 -6.22
C GLU A 295 -8.71 -4.87 -7.19
N PRO A 296 -7.57 -4.17 -7.05
CA PRO A 296 -6.40 -4.43 -7.87
C PRO A 296 -5.85 -5.83 -7.59
N THR A 297 -5.92 -6.68 -8.60
CA THR A 297 -5.55 -8.09 -8.57
C THR A 297 -4.43 -8.35 -9.59
N LEU A 298 -3.43 -9.13 -9.19
CA LEU A 298 -2.36 -9.57 -10.08
C LEU A 298 -2.86 -10.68 -11.02
N VAL A 299 -2.77 -10.43 -12.31
CA VAL A 299 -3.15 -11.37 -13.37
C VAL A 299 -1.94 -11.63 -14.25
N SER A 300 -1.52 -12.89 -14.34
CA SER A 300 -0.42 -13.33 -15.21
C SER A 300 -0.95 -14.07 -16.42
N TYR A 301 -0.65 -13.53 -17.58
CA TYR A 301 -0.91 -14.12 -18.89
C TYR A 301 0.26 -15.02 -19.25
N LEU A 302 -0.01 -16.29 -19.52
CA LEU A 302 1.00 -17.32 -19.78
C LEU A 302 0.82 -17.87 -21.19
N VAL A 303 1.92 -18.15 -21.86
CA VAL A 303 1.93 -18.88 -23.13
C VAL A 303 2.78 -20.13 -22.94
N PRO A 304 2.24 -21.33 -23.13
CA PRO A 304 2.92 -22.56 -22.79
C PRO A 304 3.97 -22.96 -23.84
N GLU A 305 5.06 -23.56 -23.39
CA GLU A 305 6.03 -24.25 -24.26
C GLU A 305 5.51 -25.68 -24.52
N ALA A 306 4.90 -25.89 -25.70
CA ALA A 306 4.13 -27.10 -25.99
C ALA A 306 4.93 -28.41 -25.86
N ALA A 307 6.22 -28.39 -26.23
CA ALA A 307 7.06 -29.58 -26.17
C ALA A 307 7.47 -29.94 -24.72
N GLU A 308 7.72 -28.94 -23.88
CA GLU A 308 8.02 -29.14 -22.45
C GLU A 308 6.77 -29.53 -21.67
N TRP A 309 5.61 -28.93 -22.00
CA TRP A 309 4.33 -29.29 -21.42
C TRP A 309 4.00 -30.78 -21.56
N ARG A 310 4.08 -31.32 -22.79
CA ARG A 310 3.81 -32.75 -23.04
C ARG A 310 4.75 -33.68 -22.28
N ARG A 311 6.03 -33.30 -22.16
CA ARG A 311 7.01 -34.05 -21.36
C ARG A 311 6.69 -34.00 -19.87
N TRP A 312 6.25 -32.84 -19.38
CA TRP A 312 5.94 -32.61 -17.97
C TRP A 312 4.71 -33.41 -17.49
N ILE A 313 3.64 -33.47 -18.29
CA ILE A 313 2.44 -34.27 -17.95
C ILE A 313 2.73 -35.76 -18.03
N ALA A 314 3.48 -36.22 -19.05
CA ALA A 314 3.83 -37.63 -19.22
C ALA A 314 4.69 -38.14 -18.05
N ALA A 315 5.65 -37.34 -17.58
CA ALA A 315 6.49 -37.69 -16.43
C ALA A 315 5.71 -37.81 -15.11
N ARG A 316 4.53 -37.20 -15.01
CA ARG A 316 3.67 -37.19 -13.82
C ARG A 316 2.44 -38.11 -13.93
N GLY A 317 2.30 -38.83 -15.05
CA GLY A 317 1.15 -39.68 -15.31
C GLY A 317 -0.18 -38.91 -15.40
N ILE A 318 -0.12 -37.63 -15.80
CA ILE A 318 -1.31 -36.78 -15.97
C ILE A 318 -1.82 -36.98 -17.41
N GLU A 319 -3.10 -37.32 -17.57
CA GLU A 319 -3.74 -37.40 -18.88
C GLU A 319 -3.92 -36.00 -19.50
N GLU A 320 -3.71 -35.89 -20.82
CA GLU A 320 -3.90 -34.61 -21.51
C GLU A 320 -5.39 -34.28 -21.62
N VAL A 321 -5.78 -33.15 -21.05
CA VAL A 321 -7.17 -32.67 -21.12
C VAL A 321 -7.45 -32.09 -22.50
N GLU A 322 -8.52 -32.56 -23.15
CA GLU A 322 -9.01 -31.98 -24.40
C GLU A 322 -9.65 -30.59 -24.14
N ASP A 323 -9.05 -29.55 -24.72
CA ASP A 323 -9.56 -28.19 -24.75
C ASP A 323 -9.08 -27.55 -26.06
N GLU A 324 -10.01 -27.31 -26.98
CA GLU A 324 -9.68 -26.68 -28.26
C GLU A 324 -9.38 -25.18 -28.10
N GLY A 325 -9.68 -24.59 -26.93
CA GLY A 325 -9.54 -23.18 -26.60
C GLY A 325 -10.66 -22.31 -27.16
N VAL A 326 -10.90 -21.17 -26.52
CA VAL A 326 -11.92 -20.18 -26.93
C VAL A 326 -11.24 -18.99 -27.59
N GLU A 327 -11.71 -18.59 -28.78
CA GLU A 327 -11.22 -17.37 -29.43
C GLU A 327 -11.75 -16.13 -28.70
N MET A 328 -10.84 -15.32 -28.16
CA MET A 328 -11.17 -14.09 -27.45
C MET A 328 -10.31 -12.94 -27.98
N GLY A 329 -10.90 -12.13 -28.85
CA GLY A 329 -10.22 -11.04 -29.52
C GLY A 329 -9.10 -11.58 -30.43
N PRO A 330 -7.84 -11.10 -30.31
CA PRO A 330 -6.75 -11.45 -31.23
C PRO A 330 -6.01 -12.75 -30.89
N THR A 331 -6.45 -13.50 -29.87
CA THR A 331 -5.81 -14.76 -29.44
C THR A 331 -6.85 -15.80 -29.02
N ARG A 332 -6.40 -17.06 -28.95
CA ARG A 332 -7.11 -18.14 -28.30
C ARG A 332 -6.70 -18.27 -26.83
N VAL A 333 -7.68 -18.51 -25.98
CA VAL A 333 -7.53 -18.71 -24.52
C VAL A 333 -7.84 -20.18 -24.21
N PHE A 334 -6.95 -20.83 -23.47
CA PHE A 334 -7.17 -22.20 -22.99
C PHE A 334 -7.65 -22.16 -21.54
N LEU A 335 -8.84 -22.70 -21.30
CA LEU A 335 -9.51 -22.59 -20.00
C LEU A 335 -9.29 -23.83 -19.13
N LYS A 336 -9.08 -25.00 -19.75
CA LYS A 336 -8.99 -26.30 -19.08
C LYS A 336 -7.64 -26.99 -19.32
N LYS A 337 -7.11 -26.98 -20.55
CA LYS A 337 -5.94 -27.82 -20.93
C LYS A 337 -4.67 -27.59 -20.12
N TYR A 338 -4.42 -26.37 -19.65
CA TYR A 338 -3.19 -26.01 -18.95
C TYR A 338 -3.40 -25.72 -17.46
N ARG A 339 -4.55 -26.10 -16.87
CA ARG A 339 -4.89 -25.75 -15.48
C ARG A 339 -3.88 -26.29 -14.47
N SER A 340 -3.36 -27.51 -14.66
CA SER A 340 -2.33 -28.10 -13.78
C SER A 340 -0.97 -27.39 -13.87
N MET A 341 -0.74 -26.59 -14.92
CA MET A 341 0.42 -25.70 -15.00
C MET A 341 0.33 -24.56 -13.98
N GLU A 342 -0.88 -24.10 -13.64
CA GLU A 342 -1.06 -22.96 -12.73
C GLU A 342 -0.49 -23.25 -11.34
N THR A 343 -0.67 -24.47 -10.82
CA THR A 343 -0.12 -24.89 -9.53
C THR A 343 1.40 -24.92 -9.54
N GLU A 344 1.99 -25.56 -10.56
CA GLU A 344 3.46 -25.62 -10.73
C GLU A 344 4.08 -24.22 -10.85
N VAL A 345 3.44 -23.33 -11.62
CA VAL A 345 3.90 -21.94 -11.81
C VAL A 345 3.74 -21.14 -10.52
N ARG A 346 2.63 -21.32 -9.79
CA ARG A 346 2.39 -20.66 -8.50
C ARG A 346 3.43 -21.08 -7.46
N ASP A 347 3.75 -22.37 -7.38
CA ASP A 347 4.76 -22.87 -6.44
C ASP A 347 6.18 -22.44 -6.84
N HIS A 348 6.44 -22.37 -8.16
CA HIS A 348 7.67 -21.78 -8.70
C HIS A 348 7.84 -20.33 -8.26
N LEU A 349 6.76 -19.54 -8.22
CA LEU A 349 6.80 -18.16 -7.75
C LEU A 349 6.87 -18.05 -6.22
N LYS A 350 6.12 -18.85 -5.46
CA LYS A 350 6.14 -18.84 -3.98
C LYS A 350 7.53 -19.09 -3.39
N SER A 351 8.38 -19.86 -4.08
CA SER A 351 9.76 -20.11 -3.65
C SER A 351 10.74 -18.96 -3.93
N ARG A 352 10.34 -17.96 -4.74
CA ARG A 352 11.21 -16.87 -5.23
C ARG A 352 10.71 -15.47 -4.88
N LEU A 353 9.40 -15.33 -4.67
CA LEU A 353 8.74 -14.05 -4.43
C LEU A 353 7.98 -14.06 -3.09
N PRO A 354 7.87 -12.90 -2.41
CA PRO A 354 6.98 -12.75 -1.27
C PRO A 354 5.54 -13.10 -1.63
N ALA A 355 4.78 -13.66 -0.67
CA ALA A 355 3.41 -14.13 -0.89
C ALA A 355 2.47 -13.09 -1.54
N TYR A 356 2.65 -11.79 -1.25
CA TYR A 356 1.85 -10.71 -1.82
C TYR A 356 2.19 -10.37 -3.29
N SER A 357 3.35 -10.81 -3.79
CA SER A 357 3.80 -10.63 -5.18
C SER A 357 3.44 -11.82 -6.06
N VAL A 358 2.85 -12.89 -5.50
CA VAL A 358 2.42 -14.07 -6.26
C VAL A 358 1.04 -13.78 -6.90
N PRO A 359 0.90 -13.89 -8.23
CA PRO A 359 -0.38 -13.72 -8.92
C PRO A 359 -1.45 -14.68 -8.43
N SER A 360 -2.67 -14.16 -8.27
CA SER A 360 -3.84 -14.95 -7.89
C SER A 360 -4.60 -15.50 -9.10
N ILE A 361 -4.39 -14.92 -10.29
CA ILE A 361 -5.06 -15.35 -11.53
C ILE A 361 -4.00 -15.60 -12.60
N TYR A 362 -4.07 -16.78 -13.22
CA TYR A 362 -3.31 -17.13 -14.42
C TYR A 362 -4.27 -17.26 -15.60
N ILE A 363 -3.89 -16.78 -16.78
CA ILE A 363 -4.68 -16.92 -18.02
C ILE A 363 -3.75 -17.49 -19.08
N VAL A 364 -4.05 -18.67 -19.59
CA VAL A 364 -3.21 -19.36 -20.57
C VAL A 364 -3.69 -19.05 -21.98
N LEU A 365 -2.78 -18.58 -22.82
CA LEU A 365 -3.04 -18.11 -24.18
C LEU A 365 -2.23 -18.93 -25.19
N GLU A 366 -2.74 -19.06 -26.41
CA GLU A 366 -1.95 -19.58 -27.54
C GLU A 366 -0.78 -18.66 -27.90
N LYS A 367 -1.01 -17.34 -27.80
CA LYS A 367 0.00 -16.29 -28.02
C LYS A 367 -0.38 -15.01 -27.28
N LEU A 368 0.61 -14.17 -26.98
CA LEU A 368 0.32 -12.82 -26.49
C LEU A 368 -0.22 -11.95 -27.65
N PRO A 369 -1.36 -11.27 -27.48
CA PRO A 369 -1.80 -10.21 -28.39
C PRO A 369 -0.72 -9.17 -28.55
N LEU A 370 -0.39 -8.84 -29.79
CA LEU A 370 0.54 -7.78 -30.11
C LEU A 370 -0.22 -6.64 -30.79
N ASN A 371 0.13 -5.41 -30.43
CA ASN A 371 -0.38 -4.23 -31.12
C ASN A 371 0.26 -4.17 -32.53
N PRO A 372 -0.18 -3.25 -33.42
CA PRO A 372 0.42 -3.08 -34.75
C PRO A 372 1.94 -2.82 -34.77
N ASN A 373 2.55 -2.65 -33.60
CA ASN A 373 3.94 -2.25 -33.38
C ASN A 373 4.76 -3.38 -32.73
N GLY A 374 4.16 -4.57 -32.64
CA GLY A 374 4.80 -5.75 -32.10
C GLY A 374 5.00 -5.73 -30.58
N LYS A 375 4.46 -4.77 -29.82
CA LYS A 375 4.46 -4.82 -28.34
C LYS A 375 3.23 -5.56 -27.82
N VAL A 376 3.31 -6.16 -26.63
CA VAL A 376 2.14 -6.76 -25.97
C VAL A 376 1.03 -5.72 -25.85
N ASP A 377 -0.11 -6.04 -26.44
CA ASP A 377 -1.29 -5.19 -26.46
C ASP A 377 -2.04 -5.31 -25.13
N LYS A 378 -1.53 -4.62 -24.10
CA LYS A 378 -2.08 -4.68 -22.72
C LYS A 378 -3.60 -4.43 -22.67
N PRO A 379 -4.17 -3.47 -23.43
CA PRO A 379 -5.63 -3.28 -23.50
C PRO A 379 -6.39 -4.47 -24.09
N ASN A 380 -5.83 -5.17 -25.09
CA ASN A 380 -6.49 -6.29 -25.79
C ASN A 380 -6.16 -7.66 -25.20
N LEU A 381 -5.41 -7.73 -24.10
CA LEU A 381 -5.24 -8.99 -23.36
C LEU A 381 -6.59 -9.45 -22.82
N PRO A 382 -7.07 -10.65 -23.20
CA PRO A 382 -8.40 -11.11 -22.85
C PRO A 382 -8.54 -11.25 -21.33
N PHE A 383 -9.75 -11.16 -20.82
CA PHE A 383 -10.03 -11.46 -19.42
C PHE A 383 -11.34 -12.24 -19.40
N PRO A 384 -11.29 -13.58 -19.60
CA PRO A 384 -12.49 -14.41 -19.74
C PRO A 384 -13.38 -14.23 -18.52
N ASP A 385 -14.69 -14.18 -18.76
CA ASP A 385 -15.63 -14.05 -17.66
C ASP A 385 -15.59 -15.33 -16.83
N VAL A 386 -15.47 -15.18 -15.52
CA VAL A 386 -14.98 -16.27 -14.66
C VAL A 386 -15.99 -17.44 -14.57
N THR A 387 -17.24 -17.21 -14.99
CA THR A 387 -18.27 -18.24 -15.19
C THR A 387 -17.94 -19.27 -16.29
N GLU A 388 -17.06 -18.94 -17.24
CA GLU A 388 -16.60 -19.87 -18.29
C GLU A 388 -15.43 -20.76 -17.84
N ARG A 389 -14.88 -20.52 -16.63
CA ARG A 389 -13.73 -21.24 -16.03
C ARG A 389 -14.12 -22.36 -15.06
N VAL A 390 -15.41 -22.58 -14.85
CA VAL A 390 -15.93 -23.58 -13.91
C VAL A 390 -15.53 -24.98 -14.40
N GLU A 391 -14.82 -25.72 -13.55
CA GLU A 391 -14.42 -27.10 -13.81
C GLU A 391 -15.67 -27.99 -13.83
N ASP A 392 -15.77 -28.95 -14.74
CA ASP A 392 -16.74 -30.04 -14.59
C ASP A 392 -16.17 -31.02 -13.56
N ALA A 393 -16.97 -31.42 -12.55
CA ALA A 393 -16.48 -32.30 -11.49
C ALA A 393 -16.09 -33.67 -12.06
N SER A 394 -14.88 -34.16 -11.76
CA SER A 394 -14.45 -35.51 -12.13
C SER A 394 -15.25 -36.57 -11.38
N GLU A 395 -15.20 -37.84 -11.80
CA GLU A 395 -15.83 -38.94 -11.04
C GLU A 395 -15.33 -39.05 -9.60
N GLU A 396 -14.07 -38.68 -9.35
CA GLU A 396 -13.48 -38.68 -8.02
C GLU A 396 -13.99 -37.50 -7.18
N ASP A 397 -14.15 -36.32 -7.79
CA ASP A 397 -14.72 -35.16 -7.12
C ASP A 397 -16.20 -35.37 -6.78
N LEU A 398 -16.95 -36.06 -7.66
CA LEU A 398 -18.33 -36.46 -7.38
C LEU A 398 -18.42 -37.42 -6.18
N LYS A 399 -17.50 -38.40 -6.09
CA LYS A 399 -17.43 -39.29 -4.92
C LYS A 399 -17.06 -38.53 -3.64
N SER A 400 -16.11 -37.60 -3.73
CA SER A 400 -15.72 -36.73 -2.61
C SER A 400 -16.90 -35.85 -2.16
N TRP A 401 -17.60 -35.22 -3.11
CA TRP A 401 -18.79 -34.41 -2.87
C TRP A 401 -19.90 -35.18 -2.18
N GLU A 402 -20.15 -36.44 -2.60
CA GLU A 402 -21.15 -37.31 -1.95
C GLU A 402 -20.80 -37.62 -0.49
N SER A 403 -19.51 -37.63 -0.14
CA SER A 403 -19.03 -37.89 1.24
C SER A 403 -19.11 -36.69 2.18
N LEU A 404 -19.36 -35.49 1.66
CA LEU A 404 -19.51 -34.27 2.47
C LEU A 404 -20.84 -34.28 3.23
N THR A 405 -20.83 -33.70 4.43
CA THR A 405 -22.05 -33.41 5.21
C THR A 405 -22.90 -32.35 4.51
N GLU A 406 -24.17 -32.25 4.88
CA GLU A 406 -25.08 -31.25 4.31
C GLU A 406 -24.64 -29.81 4.60
N THR A 407 -24.01 -29.56 5.77
CA THR A 407 -23.44 -28.25 6.09
C THR A 407 -22.23 -27.96 5.19
N GLU A 408 -21.30 -28.92 5.05
CA GLU A 408 -20.14 -28.77 4.17
C GLU A 408 -20.54 -28.51 2.71
N LYS A 409 -21.55 -29.22 2.18
CA LYS A 409 -22.04 -28.99 0.81
C LYS A 409 -22.60 -27.58 0.64
N LYS A 410 -23.45 -27.13 1.57
CA LYS A 410 -24.03 -25.78 1.50
C LYS A 410 -22.97 -24.69 1.67
N VAL A 411 -21.98 -24.88 2.55
CA VAL A 411 -20.86 -23.94 2.72
C VAL A 411 -20.00 -23.91 1.45
N ALA A 412 -19.72 -25.07 0.84
CA ALA A 412 -19.01 -25.17 -0.43
C ALA A 412 -19.76 -24.49 -1.59
N GLU A 413 -21.09 -24.63 -1.66
CA GLU A 413 -21.95 -23.87 -2.59
C GLU A 413 -21.82 -22.36 -2.40
N LYS A 414 -21.76 -21.91 -1.15
CA LYS A 414 -21.56 -20.49 -0.81
C LYS A 414 -20.15 -19.98 -1.12
N TRP A 415 -19.14 -20.81 -0.91
CA TRP A 415 -17.78 -20.51 -1.37
C TRP A 415 -17.75 -20.36 -2.88
N ALA A 416 -18.39 -21.27 -3.61
CA ALA A 416 -18.47 -21.22 -5.07
C ALA A 416 -19.32 -20.07 -5.62
N SER A 417 -20.34 -19.59 -4.89
CA SER A 417 -21.12 -18.43 -5.31
C SER A 417 -20.33 -17.11 -5.18
N LEU A 418 -19.34 -17.07 -4.29
CA LEU A 418 -18.53 -15.88 -4.01
C LEU A 418 -17.16 -15.91 -4.71
N ILE A 419 -16.49 -17.05 -4.64
CA ILE A 419 -15.23 -17.32 -5.32
C ILE A 419 -15.54 -17.76 -6.74
N ARG A 420 -15.17 -16.92 -7.69
CA ARG A 420 -15.56 -17.11 -9.07
C ARG A 420 -14.80 -18.24 -9.75
N GLY A 421 -15.49 -19.00 -10.60
CA GLY A 421 -14.89 -20.10 -11.38
C GLY A 421 -14.68 -21.37 -10.56
N LEU A 422 -15.13 -21.37 -9.31
CA LEU A 422 -15.07 -22.52 -8.43
C LEU A 422 -16.33 -23.37 -8.63
N ASN A 423 -16.17 -24.66 -8.95
CA ASN A 423 -17.29 -25.61 -8.92
C ASN A 423 -17.43 -26.11 -7.48
N PRO A 424 -18.60 -25.99 -6.84
CA PRO A 424 -18.77 -26.45 -5.45
C PRO A 424 -18.39 -27.93 -5.29
N LYS A 425 -18.67 -28.77 -6.30
CA LYS A 425 -18.37 -30.20 -6.29
C LYS A 425 -16.88 -30.54 -6.34
N THR A 426 -16.02 -29.58 -6.66
CA THR A 426 -14.56 -29.75 -6.65
C THR A 426 -13.93 -29.37 -5.32
N ILE A 427 -14.69 -28.78 -4.39
CA ILE A 427 -14.19 -28.35 -3.09
C ILE A 427 -14.13 -29.55 -2.14
N ARG A 428 -12.93 -29.80 -1.59
CA ARG A 428 -12.63 -30.86 -0.62
C ARG A 428 -12.60 -30.31 0.80
N ARG A 429 -12.70 -31.20 1.79
CA ARG A 429 -12.74 -30.88 3.22
C ARG A 429 -11.57 -30.02 3.69
N GLU A 430 -10.38 -30.35 3.20
CA GLU A 430 -9.10 -29.73 3.52
C GLU A 430 -8.81 -28.46 2.71
N ASN A 431 -9.67 -28.09 1.76
CA ASN A 431 -9.45 -26.87 1.00
C ASN A 431 -9.70 -25.64 1.86
N VAL A 432 -8.74 -24.72 1.79
CA VAL A 432 -8.74 -23.46 2.53
C VAL A 432 -9.33 -22.35 1.66
N PHE A 433 -10.29 -21.59 2.19
CA PHE A 433 -11.00 -20.54 1.46
C PHE A 433 -10.06 -19.56 0.76
N PHE A 434 -9.01 -19.14 1.46
CA PHE A 434 -8.05 -18.16 0.96
C PHE A 434 -7.13 -18.70 -0.15
N ASP A 435 -6.84 -20.00 -0.13
CA ASP A 435 -6.01 -20.65 -1.17
C ASP A 435 -6.79 -20.82 -2.48
N LEU A 436 -8.12 -20.98 -2.37
CA LEU A 436 -9.05 -21.04 -3.50
C LEU A 436 -9.34 -19.66 -4.12
N GLY A 437 -8.73 -18.58 -3.63
CA GLY A 437 -8.91 -17.23 -4.14
C GLY A 437 -9.84 -16.35 -3.30
N GLY A 438 -10.31 -16.84 -2.16
CA GLY A 438 -11.00 -16.04 -1.16
C GLY A 438 -10.10 -14.95 -0.54
N HIS A 439 -10.68 -13.81 -0.18
CA HIS A 439 -10.00 -12.73 0.55
C HIS A 439 -10.95 -12.12 1.58
N SER A 440 -10.46 -11.18 2.40
CA SER A 440 -11.23 -10.62 3.53
C SER A 440 -12.59 -10.05 3.12
N LEU A 441 -12.73 -9.50 1.91
CA LEU A 441 -14.00 -8.98 1.41
C LEU A 441 -14.99 -10.11 1.11
N LEU A 442 -14.57 -11.12 0.34
CA LEU A 442 -15.39 -12.31 0.07
C LEU A 442 -15.72 -13.08 1.34
N ALA A 443 -14.79 -13.13 2.31
CA ALA A 443 -15.04 -13.72 3.61
C ALA A 443 -16.16 -13.00 4.37
N GLN A 444 -16.21 -11.66 4.30
CA GLN A 444 -17.29 -10.89 4.93
C GLN A 444 -18.65 -11.12 4.22
N GLN A 445 -18.65 -11.18 2.89
CA GLN A 445 -19.85 -11.53 2.12
C GLN A 445 -20.32 -12.96 2.43
N LEU A 446 -19.37 -13.90 2.55
CA LEU A 446 -19.65 -15.28 2.94
C LEU A 446 -20.33 -15.34 4.29
N LEU A 447 -19.78 -14.68 5.31
CA LEU A 447 -20.35 -14.70 6.65
C LEU A 447 -21.75 -14.08 6.70
N PHE A 448 -22.00 -13.05 5.90
CA PHE A 448 -23.35 -12.50 5.74
C PHE A 448 -24.31 -13.53 5.12
N GLU A 449 -23.91 -14.20 4.05
CA GLU A 449 -24.72 -15.26 3.45
C GLU A 449 -24.95 -16.43 4.39
N ILE A 450 -23.93 -16.86 5.14
CA ILE A 450 -24.03 -17.93 6.13
C ILE A 450 -25.04 -17.55 7.23
N ARG A 451 -24.96 -16.34 7.77
CA ARG A 451 -25.93 -15.86 8.76
C ARG A 451 -27.36 -15.88 8.20
N LYS A 452 -27.54 -15.43 6.96
CA LYS A 452 -28.85 -15.40 6.31
C LYS A 452 -29.41 -16.79 6.00
N SER A 453 -28.57 -17.73 5.54
CA SER A 453 -29.04 -19.04 5.07
C SER A 453 -29.05 -20.12 6.15
N PHE A 454 -28.19 -20.02 7.17
CA PHE A 454 -28.11 -20.99 8.25
C PHE A 454 -28.68 -20.47 9.57
N GLY A 455 -28.78 -19.14 9.78
CA GLY A 455 -29.12 -18.57 11.08
C GLY A 455 -27.97 -18.63 12.10
N ALA A 456 -26.78 -19.09 11.68
CA ALA A 456 -25.60 -19.14 12.53
C ALA A 456 -24.90 -17.78 12.58
N ASP A 457 -24.71 -17.23 13.77
CA ASP A 457 -23.86 -16.05 13.94
C ASP A 457 -22.39 -16.44 14.06
N VAL A 458 -21.63 -16.21 12.98
CA VAL A 458 -20.21 -16.53 12.91
C VAL A 458 -19.39 -15.27 12.65
N SER A 459 -18.39 -15.04 13.49
CA SER A 459 -17.51 -13.86 13.37
C SER A 459 -16.41 -14.08 12.34
N ILE A 460 -15.90 -12.98 11.78
CA ILE A 460 -14.74 -13.03 10.87
C ILE A 460 -13.52 -13.64 11.55
N SER A 461 -13.31 -13.38 12.84
CA SER A 461 -12.20 -13.95 13.61
C SER A 461 -12.28 -15.47 13.66
N SER A 462 -13.48 -16.03 13.88
CA SER A 462 -13.71 -17.48 13.85
C SER A 462 -13.44 -18.08 12.47
N PHE A 463 -13.83 -17.40 11.39
CA PHE A 463 -13.54 -17.85 10.03
C PHE A 463 -12.03 -17.94 9.74
N TYR A 464 -11.24 -17.01 10.27
CA TYR A 464 -9.77 -17.09 10.17
C TYR A 464 -9.15 -18.18 11.06
N GLU A 465 -9.84 -18.65 12.10
CA GLU A 465 -9.40 -19.76 12.95
C GLU A 465 -9.74 -21.11 12.34
N HIS A 466 -10.78 -21.16 11.53
CA HIS A 466 -11.29 -22.33 10.85
C HIS A 466 -11.39 -22.06 9.34
N PRO A 467 -10.26 -21.90 8.63
CA PRO A 467 -10.28 -21.41 7.25
C PRO A 467 -10.51 -22.51 6.20
N ASP A 468 -10.48 -23.79 6.60
CA ASP A 468 -10.82 -24.94 5.75
C ASP A 468 -12.31 -25.32 5.84
N LEU A 469 -12.82 -25.98 4.79
CA LEU A 469 -14.23 -26.29 4.65
C LEU A 469 -14.77 -27.12 5.82
N ALA A 470 -14.02 -28.13 6.26
CA ALA A 470 -14.45 -29.04 7.32
C ALA A 470 -14.51 -28.34 8.69
N SER A 471 -13.43 -27.64 9.08
CA SER A 471 -13.37 -26.96 10.38
C SER A 471 -14.38 -25.80 10.46
N PHE A 472 -14.59 -25.07 9.37
CA PHE A 472 -15.57 -23.98 9.33
C PHE A 472 -17.01 -24.51 9.45
N SER A 473 -17.33 -25.57 8.71
CA SER A 473 -18.66 -26.19 8.74
C SER A 473 -18.97 -26.76 10.12
N ALA A 474 -18.01 -27.42 10.77
CA ALA A 474 -18.14 -27.90 12.14
C ALA A 474 -18.39 -26.74 13.14
N HIS A 475 -17.75 -25.59 12.94
CA HIS A 475 -17.99 -24.40 13.77
C HIS A 475 -19.41 -23.85 13.59
N ILE A 476 -19.92 -23.80 12.36
CA ILE A 476 -21.31 -23.40 12.07
C ILE A 476 -22.30 -24.33 12.79
N GLU A 477 -22.11 -25.65 12.69
CA GLU A 477 -22.97 -26.63 13.36
C GLU A 477 -22.95 -26.50 14.88
N LYS A 478 -21.78 -26.24 15.46
CA LYS A 478 -21.66 -25.98 16.90
C LYS A 478 -22.50 -24.76 17.31
N ARG A 479 -22.39 -23.65 16.56
CA ARG A 479 -23.15 -22.43 16.84
C ARG A 479 -24.66 -22.60 16.69
N LEU A 480 -25.11 -23.44 15.77
CA LEU A 480 -26.53 -23.76 15.62
C LEU A 480 -27.06 -24.58 16.80
N ARG A 481 -26.27 -25.54 17.30
CA ARG A 481 -26.64 -26.32 18.50
C ARG A 481 -26.71 -25.45 19.75
N ASP A 482 -25.80 -24.48 19.87
CA ASP A 482 -25.79 -23.51 20.97
C ASP A 482 -26.98 -22.53 20.89
N ALA A 483 -27.57 -22.33 19.71
CA ALA A 483 -28.73 -21.46 19.49
C ALA A 483 -30.09 -22.14 19.72
N ASP A 484 -30.20 -23.45 19.45
CA ASP A 484 -31.44 -24.24 19.61
C ASP A 484 -31.62 -24.85 21.02
N GLY A 485 -30.59 -24.79 21.86
CA GLY A 485 -30.61 -25.28 23.25
C GLY A 485 -30.80 -24.18 24.28
N ALA A 486 -32.02 -23.99 24.77
CA ALA A 486 -32.27 -23.28 26.03
C ALA A 486 -31.83 -24.15 27.23
N ASP A 487 -30.52 -24.26 27.44
CA ASP A 487 -29.94 -24.67 28.72
C ASP A 487 -28.53 -24.05 28.83
N THR A 488 -28.45 -22.88 29.45
CA THR A 488 -27.19 -22.28 29.88
C THR A 488 -26.66 -23.05 31.08
N SER A 489 -26.13 -24.24 30.83
CA SER A 489 -25.12 -24.84 31.69
C SER A 489 -23.76 -24.37 31.19
N ASN A 490 -23.12 -23.51 31.99
CA ASN A 490 -21.72 -23.10 31.87
C ASN A 490 -20.76 -24.30 31.84
N ASP A 491 -20.64 -24.96 30.69
CA ASP A 491 -19.56 -25.90 30.38
C ASP A 491 -18.68 -25.36 29.24
N GLU A 492 -18.48 -24.04 29.19
CA GLU A 492 -17.19 -23.54 28.75
C GLU A 492 -16.19 -23.93 29.83
N GLN A 493 -15.43 -25.00 29.62
CA GLN A 493 -14.12 -25.12 30.25
C GLN A 493 -13.38 -23.81 29.96
N GLU A 494 -13.34 -22.94 30.98
CA GLU A 494 -12.69 -21.62 30.98
C GLU A 494 -11.23 -21.79 30.57
N THR A 495 -10.97 -21.79 29.27
CA THR A 495 -9.64 -21.64 28.74
C THR A 495 -9.34 -20.16 28.82
N THR A 496 -8.60 -19.75 29.86
CA THR A 496 -8.16 -18.36 30.04
C THR A 496 -7.66 -17.79 28.70
N PRO A 497 -8.21 -16.64 28.23
CA PRO A 497 -7.85 -16.08 26.95
C PRO A 497 -6.34 -15.87 26.80
N VAL A 498 -5.82 -15.99 25.58
CA VAL A 498 -4.37 -15.89 25.30
C VAL A 498 -3.77 -14.59 25.86
N TYR A 499 -4.47 -13.46 25.74
CA TYR A 499 -3.98 -12.18 26.25
C TYR A 499 -3.95 -12.12 27.78
N ALA A 500 -4.90 -12.77 28.47
CA ALA A 500 -4.92 -12.86 29.92
C ALA A 500 -3.78 -13.75 30.44
N LYS A 501 -3.51 -14.89 29.78
CA LYS A 501 -2.31 -15.71 30.07
C LYS A 501 -1.02 -14.92 29.83
N SER A 502 -0.97 -14.16 28.73
CA SER A 502 0.20 -13.34 28.42
C SER A 502 0.45 -12.25 29.46
N LEU A 503 -0.60 -11.64 30.04
CA LEU A 503 -0.44 -10.73 31.17
C LEU A 503 0.25 -11.43 32.36
N ASP A 504 -0.23 -12.61 32.73
CA ASP A 504 0.32 -13.35 33.88
C ASP A 504 1.82 -13.68 33.65
N GLU A 505 2.18 -14.11 32.43
CA GLU A 505 3.56 -14.39 32.04
C GLU A 505 4.44 -13.12 32.03
N LEU A 506 3.96 -12.03 31.44
CA LEU A 506 4.73 -10.79 31.28
C LEU A 506 4.89 -10.03 32.60
N THR A 507 3.94 -10.15 33.53
CA THR A 507 4.03 -9.56 34.86
C THR A 507 5.25 -10.07 35.63
N SER A 508 5.64 -11.33 35.41
CA SER A 508 6.85 -11.93 35.99
C SER A 508 8.16 -11.39 35.39
N LYS A 509 8.09 -10.73 34.22
CA LYS A 509 9.25 -10.15 33.52
C LYS A 509 9.46 -8.67 33.84
N LEU A 510 8.52 -8.03 34.53
CA LEU A 510 8.67 -6.66 34.98
C LEU A 510 9.70 -6.59 36.11
N ALA A 511 10.41 -5.47 36.23
CA ALA A 511 11.30 -5.23 37.36
C ALA A 511 10.56 -5.34 38.70
N ASP A 512 11.23 -5.85 39.74
CA ASP A 512 10.65 -5.97 41.09
C ASP A 512 10.34 -4.60 41.70
N GLN A 513 11.15 -3.59 41.36
CA GLN A 513 10.98 -2.20 41.78
C GLN A 513 11.36 -1.25 40.64
N TYR A 514 10.60 -0.16 40.52
CA TYR A 514 10.86 0.93 39.59
C TYR A 514 11.35 2.18 40.33
N GLN A 515 12.25 2.93 39.69
CA GLN A 515 12.60 4.27 40.10
C GLN A 515 11.38 5.19 40.00
N SER A 516 11.13 5.99 41.05
CA SER A 516 10.03 6.94 41.07
C SER A 516 10.55 8.34 40.77
N ALA A 517 10.00 9.00 39.75
CA ALA A 517 10.32 10.38 39.45
C ALA A 517 9.76 11.32 40.54
N ASP A 518 10.44 12.43 40.81
CA ASP A 518 9.96 13.44 41.75
C ASP A 518 9.12 14.50 41.01
N PRO A 519 7.79 14.59 41.27
CA PRO A 519 6.95 15.61 40.65
C PRO A 519 7.44 17.04 40.90
N LYS A 520 8.06 17.31 42.06
CA LYS A 520 8.57 18.66 42.38
C LYS A 520 9.77 19.03 41.52
N ALA A 521 10.64 18.06 41.23
CA ALA A 521 11.79 18.28 40.36
C ALA A 521 11.34 18.67 38.93
N LEU A 522 10.23 18.10 38.44
CA LEU A 522 9.59 18.51 37.18
C LEU A 522 9.02 19.93 37.24
N ASP A 523 8.35 20.27 38.36
CA ASP A 523 7.79 21.60 38.57
C ASP A 523 8.88 22.70 38.63
N GLU A 524 10.06 22.39 39.15
CA GLU A 524 11.18 23.33 39.30
C GLU A 524 12.13 23.36 38.08
N ALA A 525 12.05 22.36 37.19
CA ALA A 525 12.93 22.26 36.03
C ALA A 525 12.76 23.43 35.05
N GLN A 526 13.89 24.09 34.73
CA GLN A 526 13.95 25.13 33.71
C GLN A 526 13.98 24.56 32.28
N SER A 527 14.50 23.34 32.12
CA SER A 527 14.56 22.60 30.87
C SER A 527 14.10 21.16 31.10
N LEU A 528 13.28 20.64 30.18
CA LEU A 528 12.81 19.25 30.17
C LEU A 528 13.03 18.60 28.81
N THR A 529 13.37 17.31 28.82
CA THR A 529 13.49 16.47 27.62
C THR A 529 12.41 15.40 27.62
N ILE A 530 11.54 15.44 26.60
CA ILE A 530 10.44 14.50 26.42
C ILE A 530 10.80 13.52 25.31
N PHE A 531 10.61 12.23 25.56
CA PHE A 531 10.70 11.18 24.56
C PHE A 531 9.30 10.76 24.11
N LEU A 532 9.03 10.83 22.80
CA LEU A 532 7.71 10.53 22.23
C LEU A 532 7.77 9.39 21.22
N THR A 533 7.00 8.33 21.45
CA THR A 533 6.76 7.30 20.45
C THR A 533 5.51 7.57 19.61
N GLY A 534 5.52 7.12 18.35
CA GLY A 534 4.37 7.31 17.47
C GLY A 534 4.17 8.74 16.98
N ALA A 535 5.22 9.58 16.97
CA ALA A 535 5.16 10.99 16.60
C ALA A 535 4.65 11.25 15.15
N THR A 536 4.82 10.29 14.24
CA THR A 536 4.32 10.40 12.85
C THR A 536 2.86 9.96 12.68
N GLY A 537 2.19 9.54 13.76
CA GLY A 537 0.77 9.19 13.74
C GLY A 537 -0.13 10.42 13.76
N PHE A 538 -1.45 10.22 13.64
CA PHE A 538 -2.42 11.31 13.71
C PHE A 538 -2.35 12.03 15.06
N LEU A 539 -2.71 11.38 16.17
CA LEU A 539 -2.54 11.95 17.53
C LEU A 539 -1.09 12.38 17.79
N GLY A 540 -0.10 11.58 17.36
CA GLY A 540 1.32 11.88 17.55
C GLY A 540 1.76 13.24 16.98
N SER A 541 1.20 13.64 15.84
CA SER A 541 1.50 14.93 15.22
C SER A 541 0.97 16.10 16.06
N TYR A 542 -0.19 15.94 16.69
CA TYR A 542 -0.75 16.93 17.62
C TYR A 542 -0.08 16.92 18.99
N LEU A 543 0.47 15.79 19.43
CA LEU A 543 1.34 15.74 20.62
C LEU A 543 2.62 16.54 20.39
N VAL A 544 3.28 16.38 19.23
CA VAL A 544 4.44 17.20 18.86
C VAL A 544 4.09 18.69 18.92
N LYS A 545 2.94 19.07 18.33
CA LYS A 545 2.46 20.45 18.35
C LYS A 545 2.24 20.96 19.78
N ASP A 546 1.47 20.26 20.61
CA ASP A 546 1.16 20.74 21.97
C ASP A 546 2.41 20.81 22.86
N ILE A 547 3.35 19.86 22.72
CA ILE A 547 4.64 19.89 23.42
C ILE A 547 5.46 21.10 23.01
N LEU A 548 5.63 21.33 21.70
CA LEU A 548 6.54 22.37 21.21
C LEU A 548 5.92 23.78 21.22
N ASP A 549 4.59 23.90 21.24
CA ASP A 549 3.93 25.19 21.46
C ASP A 549 4.09 25.70 22.91
N ARG A 550 4.43 24.83 23.86
CA ARG A 550 4.79 25.23 25.23
C ARG A 550 6.14 25.92 25.22
N THR A 551 6.13 27.20 25.58
CA THR A 551 7.30 28.10 25.56
C THR A 551 7.53 28.80 26.89
N SER A 552 6.70 28.53 27.91
CA SER A 552 6.87 29.04 29.27
C SER A 552 8.15 28.53 29.95
N ARG A 553 8.70 27.40 29.47
CA ARG A 553 9.98 26.80 29.88
C ARG A 553 10.66 26.18 28.67
N GLU A 554 11.94 25.81 28.79
CA GLU A 554 12.64 25.09 27.71
C GLU A 554 12.15 23.64 27.65
N VAL A 555 11.52 23.24 26.54
CA VAL A 555 11.08 21.86 26.32
C VAL A 555 11.73 21.32 25.04
N LYS A 556 12.49 20.24 25.17
CA LYS A 556 13.09 19.48 24.07
C LYS A 556 12.28 18.22 23.83
N LEU A 557 12.08 17.88 22.56
CA LEU A 557 11.36 16.69 22.14
C LEU A 557 12.30 15.79 21.34
N ILE A 558 12.41 14.54 21.77
CA ILE A 558 13.07 13.46 21.03
C ILE A 558 11.98 12.53 20.51
N ALA A 559 11.75 12.54 19.20
CA ALA A 559 10.73 11.72 18.57
C ALA A 559 11.30 10.40 18.04
N HIS A 560 10.68 9.28 18.43
CA HIS A 560 10.98 7.96 17.89
C HIS A 560 10.27 7.77 16.55
N VAL A 561 11.05 7.47 15.51
CA VAL A 561 10.58 7.40 14.12
C VAL A 561 11.05 6.12 13.45
N ARG A 562 10.11 5.35 12.92
CA ARG A 562 10.38 4.14 12.15
C ARG A 562 10.64 4.39 10.67
N GLY A 563 11.28 3.41 10.03
CA GLY A 563 11.44 3.36 8.57
C GLY A 563 12.35 4.45 8.01
N ALA A 564 13.32 4.90 8.81
CA ALA A 564 14.33 5.88 8.43
C ALA A 564 15.73 5.25 8.55
N LYS A 565 16.67 5.69 7.71
CA LYS A 565 18.04 5.18 7.72
C LYS A 565 18.87 5.75 8.87
N ASP A 566 18.62 7.00 9.22
CA ASP A 566 19.33 7.77 10.25
C ASP A 566 18.41 8.86 10.84
N SER A 567 18.90 9.56 11.86
CA SER A 567 18.17 10.62 12.55
C SER A 567 17.75 11.77 11.61
N THR A 568 18.59 12.13 10.62
CA THR A 568 18.25 13.20 9.68
C THR A 568 17.07 12.81 8.79
N ALA A 569 17.08 11.59 8.26
CA ALA A 569 15.96 11.04 7.48
C ALA A 569 14.69 10.88 8.33
N ALA A 570 14.84 10.53 9.61
CA ALA A 570 13.75 10.47 10.57
C ALA A 570 13.11 11.85 10.79
N LEU A 571 13.91 12.90 10.98
CA LEU A 571 13.43 14.28 11.15
C LEU A 571 12.71 14.76 9.88
N GLN A 572 13.24 14.47 8.69
CA GLN A 572 12.56 14.79 7.44
C GLN A 572 11.22 14.08 7.30
N ARG A 573 11.14 12.79 7.68
CA ARG A 573 9.88 12.03 7.69
C ARG A 573 8.86 12.64 8.65
N LEU A 574 9.30 13.02 9.85
CA LEU A 574 8.44 13.68 10.84
C LEU A 574 7.98 15.07 10.34
N ARG A 575 8.89 15.87 9.77
CA ARG A 575 8.56 17.17 9.16
C ARG A 575 7.50 17.03 8.07
N ARG A 576 7.65 16.07 7.15
CA ARG A 576 6.63 15.80 6.11
C ARG A 576 5.28 15.43 6.71
N SER A 577 5.26 14.59 7.76
CA SER A 577 4.01 14.24 8.47
C SER A 577 3.33 15.48 9.07
N LEU A 578 4.10 16.33 9.76
CA LEU A 578 3.59 17.56 10.38
C LEU A 578 3.13 18.58 9.33
N GLN A 579 3.85 18.71 8.22
CA GLN A 579 3.46 19.57 7.09
C GLN A 579 2.17 19.09 6.43
N GLY A 580 1.98 17.77 6.28
CA GLY A 580 0.73 17.21 5.79
C GLY A 580 -0.48 17.68 6.61
N TYR A 581 -0.35 17.66 7.94
CA TYR A 581 -1.40 18.16 8.83
C TYR A 581 -1.42 19.68 9.01
N GLY A 582 -0.56 20.43 8.31
CA GLY A 582 -0.47 21.89 8.45
C GLY A 582 0.08 22.37 9.80
N LEU A 583 0.83 21.53 10.52
CA LEU A 583 1.27 21.79 11.89
C LEU A 583 2.71 22.31 12.00
N TRP A 584 3.58 22.03 11.03
CA TRP A 584 5.01 22.33 11.15
C TRP A 584 5.32 23.83 11.31
N LYS A 585 6.18 24.17 12.28
CA LYS A 585 6.76 25.51 12.44
C LYS A 585 8.28 25.42 12.45
N ASP A 586 8.96 26.25 11.67
CA ASP A 586 10.44 26.20 11.54
C ASP A 586 11.18 26.49 12.87
N GLU A 587 10.56 27.24 13.78
CA GLU A 587 11.12 27.51 15.11
C GLU A 587 11.30 26.26 16.00
N TRP A 588 10.60 25.17 15.69
CA TRP A 588 10.68 23.90 16.41
C TRP A 588 11.99 23.14 16.17
N GLU A 589 12.68 23.41 15.06
CA GLU A 589 13.86 22.64 14.63
C GLU A 589 14.98 22.63 15.68
N LYS A 590 15.10 23.68 16.49
CA LYS A 590 16.10 23.78 17.58
C LYS A 590 15.76 22.95 18.82
N ARG A 591 14.48 22.58 18.98
CA ARG A 591 13.95 21.86 20.16
C ARG A 591 13.44 20.47 19.82
N LEU A 592 13.54 20.05 18.56
CA LEU A 592 13.07 18.77 18.06
C LEU A 592 14.23 17.97 17.48
N SER A 593 14.47 16.78 18.03
CA SER A 593 15.37 15.79 17.47
C SER A 593 14.63 14.45 17.28
N THR A 594 15.27 13.52 16.59
CA THR A 594 14.67 12.20 16.31
C THR A 594 15.64 11.06 16.57
N VAL A 595 15.09 9.91 16.94
CA VAL A 595 15.83 8.64 16.97
C VAL A 595 15.15 7.64 16.04
N VAL A 596 15.96 6.83 15.37
CA VAL A 596 15.48 5.75 14.52
C VAL A 596 15.13 4.55 15.39
N GLY A 597 13.99 3.93 15.16
CA GLY A 597 13.68 2.64 15.77
C GLY A 597 12.44 1.97 15.22
N ASP A 598 12.03 0.88 15.85
CA ASP A 598 10.89 0.06 15.45
C ASP A 598 10.26 -0.57 16.70
N LEU A 599 8.99 -0.25 16.95
CA LEU A 599 8.27 -0.74 18.13
C LEU A 599 8.16 -2.26 18.20
N SER A 600 8.23 -2.96 17.06
CA SER A 600 8.20 -4.43 17.06
C SER A 600 9.54 -5.09 17.40
N LYS A 601 10.60 -4.31 17.56
CA LYS A 601 11.93 -4.80 17.92
C LYS A 601 12.23 -4.53 19.40
N PRO A 602 13.06 -5.36 20.05
CA PRO A 602 13.53 -5.09 21.41
C PRO A 602 14.16 -3.70 21.53
N GLN A 603 14.09 -3.10 22.72
CA GLN A 603 14.64 -1.77 22.99
C GLN A 603 14.05 -0.70 22.04
N LEU A 604 12.79 -0.90 21.62
CA LEU A 604 12.12 -0.06 20.61
C LEU A 604 12.90 0.02 19.29
N GLY A 605 13.77 -0.94 18.99
CA GLY A 605 14.66 -0.94 17.82
C GLY A 605 15.73 0.17 17.83
N ILE A 606 16.03 0.73 18.99
CA ILE A 606 17.05 1.77 19.20
C ILE A 606 18.37 1.08 19.56
N ASP A 607 19.48 1.53 18.97
CA ASP A 607 20.82 1.00 19.29
C ASP A 607 21.26 1.35 20.72
N ASP A 608 22.15 0.55 21.29
CA ASP A 608 22.56 0.66 22.70
C ASP A 608 23.18 2.02 23.05
N SER A 609 23.90 2.64 22.11
CA SER A 609 24.54 3.93 22.35
C SER A 609 23.53 5.07 22.42
N THR A 610 22.51 5.03 21.56
CA THR A 610 21.41 5.98 21.57
C THR A 610 20.49 5.73 22.77
N TRP A 611 20.20 4.46 23.09
CA TRP A 611 19.40 4.10 24.25
C TRP A 611 20.02 4.61 25.55
N LYS A 612 21.33 4.46 25.71
CA LYS A 612 22.06 4.98 26.89
C LYS A 612 21.96 6.50 27.02
N LYS A 613 22.00 7.24 25.91
CA LYS A 613 21.77 8.69 25.94
C LYS A 613 20.34 9.02 26.37
N LEU A 614 19.35 8.29 25.86
CA LEU A 614 17.95 8.48 26.26
C LEU A 614 17.73 8.18 27.74
N SER A 615 18.37 7.14 28.29
CA SER A 615 18.22 6.81 29.71
C SER A 615 18.82 7.87 30.63
N GLU A 616 19.87 8.58 30.20
CA GLU A 616 20.51 9.67 30.95
C GLU A 616 19.76 11.02 30.81
N GLU A 617 19.28 11.36 29.61
CA GLU A 617 18.78 12.71 29.29
C GLU A 617 17.27 12.91 29.45
N VAL A 618 16.46 11.86 29.24
CA VAL A 618 14.99 11.99 29.18
C VAL A 618 14.40 12.17 30.59
N ASP A 619 13.47 13.12 30.71
CA ASP A 619 12.69 13.39 31.93
C ASP A 619 11.31 12.71 31.90
N VAL A 620 10.69 12.72 30.72
CA VAL A 620 9.31 12.28 30.50
C VAL A 620 9.23 11.40 29.27
N VAL A 621 8.58 10.24 29.40
CA VAL A 621 8.30 9.33 28.29
C VAL A 621 6.81 9.36 28.00
N ILE A 622 6.44 9.77 26.79
CA ILE A 622 5.07 9.65 26.27
C ILE A 622 5.05 8.49 25.27
N HIS A 623 4.50 7.36 25.68
CA HIS A 623 4.36 6.17 24.85
C HIS A 623 3.00 6.15 24.16
N ASN A 624 2.94 6.75 22.96
CA ASN A 624 1.76 6.82 22.10
C ASN A 624 1.79 5.82 20.93
N GLY A 625 2.98 5.34 20.57
CA GLY A 625 3.18 4.42 19.45
C GLY A 625 2.45 3.08 19.61
N ALA A 626 1.64 2.72 18.62
CA ALA A 626 0.97 1.42 18.55
C ALA A 626 0.64 1.05 17.09
N THR A 627 0.47 -0.24 16.84
CA THR A 627 -0.21 -0.76 15.65
C THR A 627 -1.71 -0.80 15.93
N VAL A 628 -2.49 -0.03 15.16
CA VAL A 628 -3.96 0.03 15.29
C VAL A 628 -4.61 -0.73 14.14
N HIS A 629 -5.04 -1.96 14.39
CA HIS A 629 -5.69 -2.80 13.38
C HIS A 629 -6.83 -3.64 13.97
N TRP A 630 -8.06 -3.33 13.56
CA TRP A 630 -9.31 -3.87 14.13
C TRP A 630 -9.50 -5.38 13.93
N ILE A 631 -8.86 -5.97 12.90
CA ILE A 631 -9.01 -7.40 12.56
C ILE A 631 -7.83 -8.25 13.07
N ARG A 632 -6.66 -7.64 13.35
CA ARG A 632 -5.46 -8.42 13.71
C ARG A 632 -5.64 -9.03 15.08
N LYS A 633 -5.06 -10.22 15.29
CA LYS A 633 -5.11 -10.91 16.57
C LYS A 633 -4.15 -10.26 17.56
N TYR A 634 -4.33 -10.60 18.84
CA TYR A 634 -3.42 -10.18 19.91
C TYR A 634 -1.96 -10.48 19.58
N GLN A 635 -1.64 -11.70 19.12
CA GLN A 635 -0.26 -12.11 18.86
C GLN A 635 0.41 -11.25 17.76
N ASP A 636 -0.33 -10.88 16.71
CA ASP A 636 0.19 -10.10 15.58
C ASP A 636 0.62 -8.67 15.97
N MET A 637 0.08 -8.16 17.07
CA MET A 637 0.30 -6.79 17.55
C MET A 637 1.04 -6.75 18.90
N MET A 638 1.23 -7.90 19.54
CA MET A 638 1.85 -8.02 20.86
C MET A 638 3.24 -7.35 20.90
N ALA A 639 4.08 -7.57 19.89
CA ALA A 639 5.41 -6.96 19.83
C ALA A 639 5.33 -5.43 19.83
N SER A 640 4.54 -4.86 18.92
CA SER A 640 4.47 -3.39 18.74
C SER A 640 3.68 -2.67 19.82
N ASN A 641 2.76 -3.34 20.52
CA ASN A 641 1.83 -2.70 21.46
C ASN A 641 2.14 -3.06 22.92
N VAL A 642 2.52 -4.31 23.21
CA VAL A 642 2.73 -4.80 24.58
C VAL A 642 4.20 -4.80 24.95
N LEU A 643 5.05 -5.47 24.15
CA LEU A 643 6.48 -5.58 24.44
C LEU A 643 7.17 -4.20 24.35
N SER A 644 6.77 -3.38 23.38
CA SER A 644 7.23 -1.99 23.29
C SER A 644 6.87 -1.16 24.53
N THR A 645 5.73 -1.43 25.17
CA THR A 645 5.34 -0.75 26.43
C THR A 645 6.25 -1.18 27.57
N ILE A 646 6.62 -2.46 27.65
CA ILE A 646 7.60 -2.95 28.62
C ILE A 646 8.97 -2.29 28.39
N ASP A 647 9.44 -2.21 27.14
CA ASP A 647 10.69 -1.52 26.82
C ASP A 647 10.64 -0.02 27.20
N ALA A 648 9.53 0.66 26.93
CA ALA A 648 9.38 2.07 27.31
C ALA A 648 9.37 2.27 28.84
N MET A 649 8.77 1.35 29.60
CA MET A 649 8.88 1.34 31.08
C MET A 649 10.31 1.03 31.54
N ARG A 650 11.03 0.16 30.83
CA ARG A 650 12.44 -0.14 31.10
C ARG A 650 13.31 1.11 30.99
N LEU A 651 13.10 1.93 29.95
CA LEU A 651 13.77 3.22 29.79
C LEU A 651 13.54 4.16 31.00
N CYS A 652 12.35 4.12 31.59
CA CYS A 652 12.01 4.91 32.78
C CYS A 652 12.71 4.42 34.06
N ASN A 653 13.21 3.18 34.05
CA ASN A 653 13.89 2.56 35.18
C ASN A 653 15.42 2.54 35.06
N GLU A 654 15.97 3.01 33.94
CA GLU A 654 17.42 3.04 33.69
C GLU A 654 18.00 4.44 33.95
N ASP A 655 19.13 4.49 34.66
CA ASP A 655 19.94 5.67 35.06
C ASP A 655 19.22 6.72 35.89
N LYS A 656 18.21 7.36 35.32
CA LYS A 656 17.42 8.42 35.93
C LYS A 656 15.94 8.06 35.92
N ALA A 657 15.25 8.31 37.04
CA ALA A 657 13.80 8.16 37.13
C ALA A 657 13.07 9.10 36.16
N LYS A 658 12.07 8.59 35.44
CA LYS A 658 11.29 9.33 34.44
C LYS A 658 9.80 9.20 34.70
N VAL A 659 9.03 10.22 34.34
CA VAL A 659 7.56 10.12 34.33
C VAL A 659 7.12 9.35 33.09
N PHE A 660 6.20 8.41 33.26
CA PHE A 660 5.70 7.58 32.18
C PHE A 660 4.23 7.87 31.87
N CYS A 661 3.94 8.34 30.66
CA CYS A 661 2.57 8.54 30.17
C CYS A 661 2.27 7.58 29.04
N PHE A 662 1.34 6.65 29.24
CA PHE A 662 0.93 5.65 28.26
C PHE A 662 -0.42 6.02 27.65
N VAL A 663 -0.48 6.12 26.32
CA VAL A 663 -1.75 6.34 25.60
C VAL A 663 -2.42 4.98 25.36
N SER A 664 -3.46 4.70 26.14
CA SER A 664 -4.37 3.56 26.01
C SER A 664 -5.56 3.91 25.09
N SER A 665 -6.74 3.35 25.33
CA SER A 665 -7.96 3.54 24.55
C SER A 665 -9.17 3.14 25.40
N THR A 666 -10.33 3.76 25.21
CA THR A 666 -11.57 3.27 25.85
C THR A 666 -11.98 1.87 25.38
N SER A 667 -11.39 1.35 24.30
CA SER A 667 -11.62 -0.02 23.83
C SER A 667 -11.23 -1.11 24.83
N VAL A 668 -10.52 -0.76 25.91
CA VAL A 668 -10.27 -1.66 27.03
C VAL A 668 -11.51 -1.92 27.89
N LEU A 669 -12.60 -1.18 27.65
CA LEU A 669 -13.90 -1.29 28.30
C LEU A 669 -14.97 -1.91 27.39
N ASP A 670 -14.60 -2.38 26.19
CA ASP A 670 -15.53 -2.96 25.20
C ASP A 670 -15.94 -4.38 25.59
N THR A 671 -16.56 -4.52 26.76
CA THR A 671 -17.15 -5.76 27.27
C THR A 671 -18.55 -5.49 27.83
N ASP A 672 -19.41 -6.51 27.75
CA ASP A 672 -20.76 -6.44 28.32
C ASP A 672 -20.76 -6.10 29.82
N HIS A 673 -19.68 -6.44 30.52
CA HIS A 673 -19.50 -6.12 31.93
C HIS A 673 -19.55 -4.61 32.17
N TYR A 674 -18.71 -3.82 31.49
CA TYR A 674 -18.62 -2.38 31.72
C TYR A 674 -19.83 -1.62 31.20
N ILE A 675 -20.49 -2.14 30.16
CA ILE A 675 -21.77 -1.62 29.69
C ILE A 675 -22.83 -1.77 30.79
N LYS A 676 -23.02 -2.99 31.32
CA LYS A 676 -24.00 -3.26 32.38
C LYS A 676 -23.69 -2.50 33.67
N LEU A 677 -22.42 -2.44 34.05
CA LEU A 677 -21.96 -1.70 35.22
C LEU A 677 -22.28 -0.21 35.10
N SER A 678 -22.02 0.39 33.94
CA SER A 678 -22.34 1.80 33.68
C SER A 678 -23.84 2.07 33.70
N GLU A 679 -24.65 1.18 33.13
CA GLU A 679 -26.12 1.31 33.18
C GLU A 679 -26.67 1.19 34.59
N GLU A 680 -26.13 0.26 35.39
CA GLU A 680 -26.51 0.11 36.78
C GLU A 680 -26.16 1.36 37.59
N GLN A 681 -24.93 1.86 37.48
CA GLN A 681 -24.48 3.07 38.19
C GLN A 681 -25.26 4.33 37.79
N THR A 682 -25.60 4.45 36.51
CA THR A 682 -26.42 5.57 36.02
C THR A 682 -27.85 5.46 36.57
N ARG A 683 -28.40 4.24 36.66
CA ARG A 683 -29.75 3.97 37.19
C ARG A 683 -29.84 4.16 38.70
N THR A 684 -28.80 3.78 39.45
CA THR A 684 -28.75 3.91 40.92
C THR A 684 -28.33 5.30 41.39
N GLY A 685 -27.90 6.16 40.47
CA GLY A 685 -27.36 7.49 40.79
C GLY A 685 -25.93 7.45 41.36
N GLU A 686 -25.26 6.29 41.27
CA GLU A 686 -23.88 6.08 41.68
C GLU A 686 -22.86 6.61 40.66
N GLY A 687 -23.31 6.98 39.46
CA GLY A 687 -22.55 7.79 38.51
C GLY A 687 -22.02 7.01 37.31
N ALA A 688 -20.73 7.16 37.02
CA ALA A 688 -20.04 6.69 35.84
C ALA A 688 -18.86 5.76 36.19
N ILE A 689 -18.32 5.04 35.21
CA ILE A 689 -17.17 4.16 35.43
C ILE A 689 -15.97 4.99 35.87
N MET A 690 -15.45 4.68 37.06
CA MET A 690 -14.39 5.43 37.71
C MET A 690 -13.02 5.15 37.09
N GLU A 691 -12.15 6.17 37.06
CA GLU A 691 -10.74 5.99 36.67
C GLU A 691 -9.97 5.05 37.61
N SER A 692 -10.44 4.87 38.85
CA SER A 692 -9.84 3.94 39.82
C SER A 692 -10.21 2.46 39.59
N ASP A 693 -11.12 2.15 38.67
CA ASP A 693 -11.55 0.78 38.38
C ASP A 693 -10.36 -0.14 38.03
N ASP A 694 -10.40 -1.39 38.49
CA ASP A 694 -9.27 -2.31 38.36
C ASP A 694 -9.13 -2.92 36.95
N LEU A 695 -10.14 -2.74 36.09
CA LEU A 695 -10.24 -3.26 34.74
C LEU A 695 -10.33 -4.79 34.64
N ASN A 696 -10.63 -5.50 35.73
CA ASN A 696 -10.70 -6.96 35.74
C ASN A 696 -11.90 -7.50 34.95
N GLY A 697 -12.96 -6.69 34.79
CA GLY A 697 -14.11 -7.02 33.93
C GLY A 697 -13.75 -7.21 32.45
N SER A 698 -12.54 -6.83 32.05
CA SER A 698 -11.98 -7.00 30.70
C SER A 698 -10.89 -8.06 30.61
N ARG A 699 -10.67 -8.84 31.68
CA ARG A 699 -9.78 -10.01 31.66
C ARG A 699 -10.31 -11.10 30.71
N THR A 700 -11.63 -11.12 30.49
CA THR A 700 -12.32 -11.93 29.49
C THR A 700 -13.26 -11.02 28.68
N GLY A 701 -13.75 -11.50 27.53
CA GLY A 701 -14.80 -10.80 26.77
C GLY A 701 -14.37 -9.72 25.77
N LEU A 702 -13.12 -9.25 25.78
CA LEU A 702 -12.63 -8.29 24.76
C LEU A 702 -12.61 -8.92 23.36
N GLY A 703 -13.40 -8.36 22.43
CA GLY A 703 -13.60 -8.93 21.08
C GLY A 703 -12.51 -8.60 20.04
N THR A 704 -11.69 -7.57 20.25
CA THR A 704 -10.68 -7.13 19.27
C THR A 704 -9.24 -7.33 19.77
N GLY A 705 -8.32 -7.74 18.89
CA GLY A 705 -6.91 -7.87 19.26
C GLY A 705 -6.29 -6.54 19.69
N TYR A 706 -6.77 -5.40 19.15
CA TYR A 706 -6.31 -4.08 19.58
C TYR A 706 -6.69 -3.78 21.02
N GLY A 707 -7.97 -3.95 21.38
CA GLY A 707 -8.45 -3.78 22.76
C GLY A 707 -7.72 -4.69 23.74
N GLN A 708 -7.50 -5.97 23.36
CA GLN A 708 -6.72 -6.92 24.14
C GLN A 708 -5.28 -6.44 24.39
N THR A 709 -4.57 -5.96 23.36
CA THR A 709 -3.20 -5.44 23.55
C THR A 709 -3.14 -4.21 24.45
N LYS A 710 -4.13 -3.31 24.36
CA LYS A 710 -4.22 -2.12 25.22
C LYS A 710 -4.50 -2.49 26.67
N TRP A 711 -5.42 -3.44 26.89
CA TRP A 711 -5.72 -3.94 28.24
C TRP A 711 -4.51 -4.58 28.91
N VAL A 712 -3.77 -5.47 28.20
CA VAL A 712 -2.55 -6.08 28.76
C VAL A 712 -1.51 -5.03 29.08
N SER A 713 -1.25 -4.10 28.17
CA SER A 713 -0.28 -3.02 28.37
C SER A 713 -0.64 -2.17 29.58
N GLU A 714 -1.91 -1.82 29.71
CA GLU A 714 -2.41 -1.05 30.84
C GLU A 714 -2.27 -1.77 32.19
N GLN A 715 -2.58 -3.06 32.25
CA GLN A 715 -2.37 -3.84 33.47
C GLN A 715 -0.89 -3.92 33.87
N LEU A 716 0.01 -4.11 32.91
CA LEU A 716 1.46 -4.10 33.15
C LEU A 716 1.94 -2.73 33.64
N VAL A 717 1.43 -1.64 33.08
CA VAL A 717 1.78 -0.28 33.47
C VAL A 717 1.26 0.06 34.88
N ARG A 718 0.04 -0.36 35.21
CA ARG A 718 -0.52 -0.20 36.57
C ARG A 718 0.26 -1.02 37.60
N GLU A 719 0.67 -2.23 37.24
CA GLU A 719 1.53 -3.05 38.09
C GLU A 719 2.91 -2.42 38.28
N ALA A 720 3.54 -1.89 37.22
CA ALA A 720 4.77 -1.11 37.36
C ALA A 720 4.57 0.12 38.26
N GLY A 721 3.39 0.75 38.21
CA GLY A 721 2.99 1.83 39.11
C GLY A 721 2.96 1.41 40.58
N ARG A 722 2.39 0.24 40.90
CA ARG A 722 2.44 -0.34 42.26
C ARG A 722 3.86 -0.62 42.72
N ARG A 723 4.77 -0.91 41.79
CA ARG A 723 6.20 -1.15 42.03
C ARG A 723 7.05 0.13 42.03
N GLY A 724 6.45 1.31 41.92
CA GLY A 724 7.11 2.61 42.12
C GLY A 724 7.15 3.53 40.90
N LEU A 725 6.76 3.07 39.71
CA LEU A 725 6.72 3.91 38.52
C LEU A 725 5.70 5.05 38.71
N LEU A 726 6.10 6.28 38.43
CA LEU A 726 5.21 7.45 38.47
C LEU A 726 4.69 7.74 37.06
N GLY A 727 3.38 7.94 36.91
CA GLY A 727 2.85 8.17 35.57
C GLY A 727 1.34 8.22 35.41
N SER A 728 0.90 8.05 34.17
CA SER A 728 -0.52 8.02 33.82
C SER A 728 -0.82 7.09 32.66
N VAL A 729 -2.02 6.51 32.66
CA VAL A 729 -2.62 5.80 31.52
C VAL A 729 -3.78 6.61 30.99
N ILE A 730 -3.70 7.05 29.74
CA ILE A 730 -4.70 7.93 29.12
C ILE A 730 -5.64 7.09 28.27
N ARG A 731 -6.95 7.11 28.57
CA ARG A 731 -7.98 6.38 27.80
C ARG A 731 -8.83 7.35 26.99
N PRO A 732 -8.41 7.73 25.78
CA PRO A 732 -9.26 8.55 24.91
C PRO A 732 -10.40 7.74 24.29
N GLY A 733 -11.53 8.41 24.09
CA GLY A 733 -12.58 7.95 23.18
C GLY A 733 -12.17 8.05 21.71
N TYR A 734 -13.14 8.14 20.80
CA TYR A 734 -12.88 8.36 19.38
C TYR A 734 -12.17 9.70 19.16
N ILE A 735 -10.95 9.63 18.63
CA ILE A 735 -10.12 10.80 18.33
C ILE A 735 -10.50 11.33 16.94
N LEU A 736 -11.31 12.39 16.90
CA LEU A 736 -11.76 13.00 15.65
C LEU A 736 -10.82 14.11 15.16
N GLY A 737 -11.30 14.91 14.21
CA GLY A 737 -10.51 15.94 13.57
C GLY A 737 -10.08 17.07 14.48
N ASP A 738 -9.28 17.95 13.91
CA ASP A 738 -8.88 19.20 14.53
C ASP A 738 -10.02 20.20 14.49
N TYR A 739 -10.45 20.66 15.67
CA TYR A 739 -11.59 21.56 15.82
C TYR A 739 -11.37 22.94 15.18
N GLN A 740 -10.11 23.34 14.93
CA GLN A 740 -9.76 24.61 14.30
C GLN A 740 -9.68 24.49 12.78
N THR A 741 -9.00 23.45 12.29
CA THR A 741 -8.63 23.31 10.87
C THR A 741 -9.56 22.41 10.07
N GLY A 742 -10.31 21.54 10.74
CA GLY A 742 -11.15 20.52 10.11
C GLY A 742 -10.38 19.26 9.68
N VAL A 743 -9.05 19.25 9.80
CA VAL A 743 -8.22 18.13 9.34
C VAL A 743 -8.54 16.88 10.16
N CYS A 744 -8.99 15.82 9.50
CA CYS A 744 -9.39 14.57 10.13
C CYS A 744 -8.84 13.34 9.38
N ASN A 745 -8.80 12.20 10.08
CA ASN A 745 -8.39 10.93 9.51
C ASN A 745 -9.56 10.29 8.74
N VAL A 746 -9.43 10.15 7.41
CA VAL A 746 -10.46 9.55 6.55
C VAL A 746 -10.73 8.06 6.82
N ASP A 747 -9.81 7.39 7.53
CA ASP A 747 -9.99 6.01 7.93
C ASP A 747 -10.80 5.84 9.23
N ASP A 748 -11.11 6.92 9.94
CA ASP A 748 -11.88 6.90 11.17
C ASP A 748 -13.32 6.42 10.96
N PHE A 749 -13.86 5.67 11.92
CA PHE A 749 -15.21 5.11 11.84
C PHE A 749 -16.29 6.19 11.73
N LEU A 750 -16.26 7.23 12.57
CA LEU A 750 -17.30 8.27 12.58
C LEU A 750 -17.18 9.18 11.35
N ILE A 751 -15.97 9.38 10.81
CA ILE A 751 -15.77 10.06 9.52
C ILE A 751 -16.33 9.22 8.36
N ARG A 752 -16.09 7.91 8.34
CA ARG A 752 -16.68 7.00 7.35
C ARG A 752 -18.20 6.89 7.48
N MET A 753 -18.74 6.99 8.70
CA MET A 753 -20.19 7.06 8.92
C MET A 753 -20.82 8.28 8.27
N LEU A 754 -20.20 9.47 8.36
CA LEU A 754 -20.68 10.66 7.65
C LEU A 754 -20.75 10.41 6.14
N LYS A 755 -19.66 9.92 5.54
CA LYS A 755 -19.62 9.61 4.10
C LYS A 755 -20.63 8.52 3.71
N GLY A 756 -20.74 7.45 4.50
CA GLY A 756 -21.68 6.36 4.25
C GLY A 756 -23.13 6.85 4.26
N CYS A 757 -23.50 7.73 5.19
CA CYS A 757 -24.84 8.34 5.18
C CYS A 757 -25.08 9.19 3.93
N ILE A 758 -24.07 9.96 3.48
CA ILE A 758 -24.15 10.74 2.24
C ILE A 758 -24.31 9.82 1.01
N GLN A 759 -23.58 8.71 0.95
CA GLN A 759 -23.65 7.75 -0.16
C GLN A 759 -25.00 7.02 -0.23
N LEU A 760 -25.56 6.63 0.91
CA LEU A 760 -26.88 6.01 0.98
C LEU A 760 -28.01 7.02 0.78
N GLY A 761 -27.75 8.30 1.07
CA GLY A 761 -28.80 9.33 1.08
C GLY A 761 -29.76 9.19 2.27
N ALA A 762 -29.31 8.57 3.37
CA ALA A 762 -30.08 8.35 4.60
C ALA A 762 -29.14 8.15 5.79
N ARG A 763 -29.63 8.40 7.01
CA ARG A 763 -28.87 8.17 8.26
C ARG A 763 -29.71 7.37 9.28
N PRO A 764 -29.08 6.48 10.08
CA PRO A 764 -29.79 5.64 11.03
C PRO A 764 -30.15 6.39 12.31
N HIS A 765 -31.32 6.08 12.87
CA HIS A 765 -31.72 6.50 14.21
C HIS A 765 -31.09 5.60 15.28
N ILE A 766 -30.00 6.07 15.90
CA ILE A 766 -29.29 5.41 17.00
C ILE A 766 -29.10 6.42 18.14
N VAL A 767 -29.56 6.09 19.34
CA VAL A 767 -29.63 7.02 20.49
C VAL A 767 -28.50 6.87 21.50
N ASN A 768 -27.53 5.99 21.24
CA ASN A 768 -26.36 5.82 22.10
C ASN A 768 -25.48 7.08 22.08
N THR A 769 -24.89 7.40 23.23
CA THR A 769 -23.86 8.44 23.32
C THR A 769 -22.59 7.98 22.62
N VAL A 770 -21.97 8.90 21.88
CA VAL A 770 -20.70 8.68 21.21
C VAL A 770 -19.63 9.43 21.98
N ASN A 771 -18.69 8.70 22.57
CA ASN A 771 -17.53 9.32 23.21
C ASN A 771 -16.50 9.74 22.15
N ALA A 772 -16.70 10.92 21.55
CA ALA A 772 -15.80 11.50 20.56
C ALA A 772 -15.20 12.81 21.07
N VAL A 773 -13.91 13.01 20.80
CA VAL A 773 -13.12 14.14 21.30
C VAL A 773 -12.22 14.68 20.17
N PRO A 774 -12.09 16.01 20.00
CA PRO A 774 -11.13 16.58 19.06
C PRO A 774 -9.69 16.17 19.39
N VAL A 775 -8.88 15.90 18.35
CA VAL A 775 -7.48 15.46 18.52
C VAL A 775 -6.63 16.47 19.32
N ASN A 776 -6.91 17.76 19.21
CA ASN A 776 -6.22 18.81 19.96
C ASN A 776 -6.41 18.64 21.47
N HIS A 777 -7.64 18.35 21.90
CA HIS A 777 -7.93 18.20 23.33
C HIS A 777 -7.36 16.89 23.87
N VAL A 778 -7.43 15.80 23.09
CA VAL A 778 -6.74 14.55 23.46
C VAL A 778 -5.24 14.78 23.63
N ALA A 779 -4.60 15.50 22.70
CA ALA A 779 -3.20 15.86 22.80
C ALA A 779 -2.91 16.70 24.05
N ARG A 780 -3.73 17.71 24.34
CA ARG A 780 -3.62 18.54 25.54
C ARG A 780 -3.68 17.69 26.81
N VAL A 781 -4.64 16.78 26.93
CA VAL A 781 -4.79 15.91 28.11
C VAL A 781 -3.59 14.97 28.29
N VAL A 782 -3.09 14.37 27.21
CA VAL A 782 -1.91 13.49 27.26
C VAL A 782 -0.67 14.25 27.74
N VAL A 783 -0.42 15.45 27.20
CA VAL A 783 0.74 16.26 27.57
C VAL A 783 0.58 16.81 28.99
N ALA A 784 -0.62 17.27 29.37
CA ALA A 784 -0.94 17.69 30.73
C ALA A 784 -0.68 16.58 31.75
N ALA A 785 -1.10 15.34 31.47
CA ALA A 785 -0.87 14.19 32.34
C ALA A 785 0.63 13.84 32.46
N ALA A 786 1.37 13.97 31.35
CA ALA A 786 2.79 13.68 31.32
C ALA A 786 3.63 14.71 32.11
N LEU A 787 3.20 15.98 32.11
CA LEU A 787 3.88 17.07 32.80
C LEU A 787 3.37 17.31 34.23
N ASN A 788 2.16 16.85 34.56
CA ASN A 788 1.53 17.03 35.86
C ASN A 788 1.00 15.68 36.40
N PRO A 789 1.88 14.67 36.58
CA PRO A 789 1.45 13.35 37.05
C PRO A 789 0.84 13.43 38.45
N LEU A 790 -0.23 12.67 38.66
CA LEU A 790 -0.82 12.51 40.00
C LEU A 790 0.13 11.70 40.91
N PRO A 791 0.24 12.04 42.21
CA PRO A 791 1.16 11.38 43.11
C PRO A 791 0.73 9.94 43.45
N GLY A 792 1.68 9.08 43.79
CA GLY A 792 1.38 7.75 44.34
C GLY A 792 1.20 6.64 43.32
N GLY A 793 1.94 6.67 42.20
CA GLY A 793 2.02 5.59 41.22
C GLY A 793 1.53 5.99 39.83
N VAL A 794 0.93 5.04 39.11
CA VAL A 794 0.31 5.30 37.81
C VAL A 794 -1.20 5.40 37.93
N HIS A 795 -1.76 6.53 37.50
CA HIS A 795 -3.20 6.80 37.53
C HIS A 795 -3.83 6.72 36.15
N VAL A 796 -5.09 6.32 36.08
CA VAL A 796 -5.85 6.33 34.82
C VAL A 796 -6.48 7.71 34.64
N VAL A 797 -6.50 8.19 33.40
CA VAL A 797 -7.11 9.45 33.00
C VAL A 797 -8.05 9.16 31.83
N HIS A 798 -9.36 9.34 32.02
CA HIS A 798 -10.32 9.20 30.92
C HIS A 798 -10.39 10.50 30.12
N VAL A 799 -10.37 10.41 28.78
CA VAL A 799 -10.62 11.56 27.91
C VAL A 799 -11.99 11.38 27.28
N THR A 800 -12.95 12.12 27.80
CA THR A 800 -14.36 12.03 27.43
C THR A 800 -14.88 13.32 26.81
N GLY A 801 -15.82 13.19 25.86
CA GLY A 801 -16.45 14.33 25.21
C GLY A 801 -17.40 15.09 26.14
N HIS A 802 -17.29 16.43 26.16
CA HIS A 802 -18.17 17.32 26.93
C HIS A 802 -18.77 18.42 26.02
N PRO A 803 -20.04 18.31 25.57
CA PRO A 803 -20.96 17.19 25.80
C PRO A 803 -20.66 15.98 24.88
N ARG A 804 -21.17 14.80 25.27
CA ARG A 804 -21.29 13.64 24.37
C ARG A 804 -22.56 13.77 23.53
N LEU A 805 -22.41 13.80 22.21
CA LEU A 805 -23.55 13.73 21.30
C LEU A 805 -24.06 12.30 21.20
N ARG A 806 -25.36 12.12 21.03
CA ARG A 806 -25.91 10.85 20.55
C ARG A 806 -25.54 10.64 19.09
N MET A 807 -25.47 9.39 18.64
CA MET A 807 -25.12 9.07 17.25
C MET A 807 -26.07 9.76 16.25
N ASN A 808 -27.38 9.73 16.50
CA ASN A 808 -28.36 10.43 15.66
C ASN A 808 -28.18 11.96 15.66
N GLU A 809 -27.82 12.56 16.80
CA GLU A 809 -27.52 13.99 16.89
C GLU A 809 -26.26 14.34 16.08
N TYR A 810 -25.20 13.55 16.19
CA TYR A 810 -23.98 13.72 15.40
C TYR A 810 -24.26 13.62 13.88
N LEU A 811 -25.01 12.60 13.45
CA LEU A 811 -25.32 12.41 12.03
C LEU A 811 -26.31 13.44 11.49
N SER A 812 -27.20 14.01 12.33
CA SER A 812 -28.15 15.06 11.92
C SER A 812 -27.45 16.35 11.42
N ILE A 813 -26.18 16.54 11.77
CA ILE A 813 -25.39 17.69 11.35
C ILE A 813 -25.19 17.71 9.82
N LEU A 814 -25.26 16.56 9.15
CA LEU A 814 -25.23 16.48 7.69
C LEU A 814 -26.36 17.31 7.05
N GLU A 815 -27.59 17.13 7.50
CA GLU A 815 -28.75 17.90 7.01
C GLU A 815 -28.64 19.38 7.36
N TYR A 816 -28.07 19.71 8.53
CA TYR A 816 -27.83 21.09 8.94
C TYR A 816 -26.99 21.88 7.92
N TYR A 817 -26.02 21.22 7.27
CA TYR A 817 -25.17 21.81 6.22
C TYR A 817 -25.65 21.54 4.78
N GLY A 818 -26.83 20.93 4.60
CA GLY A 818 -27.44 20.75 3.26
C GLY A 818 -27.06 19.45 2.54
N TYR A 819 -26.60 18.43 3.26
CA TYR A 819 -26.53 17.07 2.72
C TYR A 819 -27.88 16.36 2.84
N LYS A 820 -28.32 15.69 1.77
CA LYS A 820 -29.58 14.96 1.75
C LYS A 820 -29.44 13.61 2.47
N THR A 821 -29.70 13.59 3.78
CA THR A 821 -29.60 12.38 4.61
C THR A 821 -30.70 12.33 5.68
N PRO A 822 -31.98 12.14 5.31
CA PRO A 822 -33.08 12.01 6.26
C PRO A 822 -32.87 10.87 7.27
N GLU A 823 -33.46 11.02 8.46
CA GLU A 823 -33.49 9.96 9.48
C GLU A 823 -34.38 8.80 9.05
N VAL A 824 -33.88 7.58 9.21
CA VAL A 824 -34.65 6.34 9.08
C VAL A 824 -34.34 5.40 10.25
N SER A 825 -35.13 4.34 10.44
CA SER A 825 -34.81 3.32 11.44
C SER A 825 -33.49 2.62 11.10
N TYR A 826 -32.78 2.10 12.12
CA TYR A 826 -31.55 1.33 11.89
C TYR A 826 -31.78 0.15 10.93
N ASP A 827 -32.89 -0.58 11.06
CA ASP A 827 -33.19 -1.70 10.17
C ASP A 827 -33.39 -1.26 8.71
N SER A 828 -34.06 -0.13 8.49
CA SER A 828 -34.24 0.44 7.14
C SER A 828 -32.90 0.87 6.55
N TRP A 829 -32.09 1.59 7.35
CA TRP A 829 -30.76 2.04 6.92
C TRP A 829 -29.82 0.86 6.64
N LYS A 830 -29.86 -0.17 7.49
CA LYS A 830 -29.10 -1.41 7.31
C LYS A 830 -29.51 -2.11 6.02
N GLN A 831 -30.81 -2.20 5.74
CA GLN A 831 -31.30 -2.78 4.49
C GLN A 831 -30.83 -1.99 3.26
N GLU A 832 -30.80 -0.66 3.33
CA GLU A 832 -30.24 0.19 2.26
C GLU A 832 -28.74 -0.04 2.09
N LEU A 833 -27.99 -0.13 3.18
CA LEU A 833 -26.57 -0.49 3.14
C LEU A 833 -26.38 -1.88 2.52
N GLU A 834 -27.12 -2.89 2.95
CA GLU A 834 -27.09 -4.24 2.40
C GLU A 834 -27.41 -4.23 0.90
N ASN A 835 -28.43 -3.47 0.48
CA ASN A 835 -28.81 -3.33 -0.92
C ASN A 835 -27.71 -2.62 -1.72
N PHE A 836 -27.12 -1.55 -1.21
CA PHE A 836 -26.03 -0.82 -1.86
C PHE A 836 -24.80 -1.73 -2.05
N VAL A 837 -24.44 -2.48 -1.01
CA VAL A 837 -23.33 -3.43 -1.03
C VAL A 837 -23.62 -4.62 -1.96
N SER A 838 -24.87 -5.09 -2.00
CA SER A 838 -25.29 -6.22 -2.85
C SER A 838 -25.54 -5.82 -4.32
N ALA A 839 -25.90 -4.56 -4.58
CA ALA A 839 -26.18 -4.03 -5.91
C ALA A 839 -24.91 -3.67 -6.70
N GLY A 840 -23.72 -3.80 -6.11
CA GLY A 840 -22.40 -3.49 -6.66
C GLY A 840 -21.94 -4.35 -7.86
N ALA A 841 -22.86 -4.73 -8.77
CA ALA A 841 -22.56 -5.47 -9.98
C ALA A 841 -23.21 -4.90 -11.26
N LEU A 842 -23.96 -3.79 -11.21
CA LEU A 842 -24.77 -3.33 -12.35
C LEU A 842 -24.44 -1.96 -12.96
N GLU A 843 -23.59 -1.11 -12.37
CA GLU A 843 -23.24 0.18 -12.99
C GLU A 843 -21.74 0.51 -12.92
N LYS A 844 -21.23 1.09 -14.01
CA LYS A 844 -19.81 1.23 -14.37
C LYS A 844 -19.06 2.37 -13.65
N ASP A 845 -19.70 3.07 -12.71
CA ASP A 845 -19.25 4.40 -12.25
C ASP A 845 -19.37 4.69 -10.73
N GLN A 846 -19.56 3.69 -9.85
CA GLN A 846 -19.66 3.99 -8.40
C GLN A 846 -18.40 3.67 -7.58
N GLU A 847 -17.91 4.72 -6.91
CA GLU A 847 -16.95 4.67 -5.80
C GLU A 847 -17.41 3.68 -4.71
N GLN A 848 -16.52 2.83 -4.21
CA GLN A 848 -16.83 1.86 -3.15
C GLN A 848 -17.47 2.54 -1.91
N HIS A 849 -18.49 1.90 -1.33
CA HIS A 849 -19.15 2.42 -0.13
C HIS A 849 -18.16 2.57 1.04
N ALA A 850 -18.18 3.72 1.71
CA ALA A 850 -17.19 4.12 2.72
C ALA A 850 -17.17 3.19 3.95
N LEU A 851 -18.29 2.53 4.23
CA LEU A 851 -18.45 1.58 5.34
C LEU A 851 -18.05 0.15 4.99
N MET A 852 -17.64 -0.16 3.76
CA MET A 852 -17.25 -1.54 3.38
C MET A 852 -16.21 -2.18 4.31
N PRO A 853 -15.12 -1.50 4.71
CA PRO A 853 -14.15 -2.08 5.65
C PRO A 853 -14.74 -2.41 7.03
N LEU A 854 -15.88 -1.80 7.38
CA LEU A 854 -16.57 -1.91 8.66
C LEU A 854 -17.98 -2.51 8.49
N ALA A 855 -18.26 -3.15 7.36
CA ALA A 855 -19.62 -3.61 7.05
C ALA A 855 -20.12 -4.62 8.08
N HIS A 856 -19.25 -5.52 8.58
CA HIS A 856 -19.59 -6.44 9.67
C HIS A 856 -20.01 -5.73 10.97
N PHE A 857 -19.32 -4.64 11.32
CA PHE A 857 -19.62 -3.82 12.49
C PHE A 857 -20.95 -3.08 12.31
N CYS A 858 -21.20 -2.56 11.10
CA CYS A 858 -22.38 -1.76 10.76
C CYS A 858 -23.64 -2.58 10.48
N MET A 859 -23.52 -3.80 9.95
CA MET A 859 -24.65 -4.63 9.54
C MET A 859 -25.03 -5.70 10.57
N ASN A 860 -24.17 -6.00 11.55
CA ASN A 860 -24.53 -6.96 12.58
C ASN A 860 -25.62 -6.36 13.51
N ASP A 861 -25.19 -5.50 14.43
CA ASP A 861 -26.03 -4.74 15.34
C ASP A 861 -25.29 -3.45 15.73
N LEU A 862 -25.30 -2.46 14.84
CA LEU A 862 -24.62 -1.19 15.08
C LEU A 862 -25.12 -0.49 16.36
N PRO A 863 -26.42 -0.48 16.70
CA PRO A 863 -26.89 -0.03 18.00
C PRO A 863 -26.22 -0.76 19.18
N ALA A 864 -26.16 -2.08 19.21
CA ALA A 864 -25.47 -2.77 20.31
C ALA A 864 -23.96 -2.47 20.33
N ASN A 865 -23.33 -2.48 19.15
CA ASN A 865 -21.88 -2.32 18.97
C ASN A 865 -21.35 -0.90 19.26
N THR A 866 -22.22 0.11 19.29
CA THR A 866 -21.85 1.51 19.54
C THR A 866 -22.18 1.99 20.94
N ARG A 867 -22.63 1.09 21.83
CA ARG A 867 -22.84 1.41 23.25
C ARG A 867 -21.50 1.74 23.88
N ALA A 868 -21.41 2.90 24.52
CA ALA A 868 -20.25 3.32 25.27
C ALA A 868 -20.65 3.53 26.74
N PRO A 869 -19.86 3.03 27.71
CA PRO A 869 -20.11 3.33 29.11
C PRO A 869 -19.91 4.84 29.38
N GLU A 870 -20.68 5.37 30.30
CA GLU A 870 -20.42 6.69 30.90
C GLU A 870 -19.16 6.62 31.76
N LEU A 871 -18.30 7.62 31.62
CA LEU A 871 -16.96 7.64 32.21
C LEU A 871 -16.80 8.85 33.12
N ASP A 872 -16.18 8.66 34.29
CA ASP A 872 -15.75 9.73 35.17
C ASP A 872 -14.35 10.20 34.75
N ASP A 873 -14.15 11.50 34.62
CA ASP A 873 -12.88 12.09 34.16
C ASP A 873 -12.26 13.05 35.17
N ARG A 874 -12.49 12.82 36.47
CA ARG A 874 -12.00 13.72 37.54
C ARG A 874 -10.48 13.88 37.53
N ASN A 875 -9.72 12.86 37.15
CA ASN A 875 -8.28 12.96 37.04
C ASN A 875 -7.91 13.84 35.86
N ALA A 876 -8.62 13.76 34.73
CA ALA A 876 -8.45 14.68 33.59
C ALA A 876 -8.71 16.15 34.01
N VAL A 877 -9.78 16.39 34.76
CA VAL A 877 -10.08 17.71 35.34
C VAL A 877 -8.92 18.20 36.22
N ALA A 878 -8.42 17.35 37.11
CA ALA A 878 -7.35 17.71 38.04
C ALA A 878 -6.04 18.07 37.33
N ILE A 879 -5.60 17.26 36.35
CA ILE A 879 -4.37 17.52 35.59
C ILE A 879 -4.50 18.75 34.68
N LEU A 880 -5.68 19.01 34.09
CA LEU A 880 -5.89 20.16 33.22
C LEU A 880 -5.89 21.47 34.01
N LYS A 881 -6.41 21.48 35.24
CA LYS A 881 -6.26 22.63 36.16
C LYS A 881 -4.80 22.90 36.47
N ALA A 882 -4.05 21.85 36.85
CA ALA A 882 -2.62 21.98 37.10
C ALA A 882 -1.85 22.45 35.86
N ASP A 883 -2.24 22.00 34.66
CA ASP A 883 -1.62 22.41 33.39
C ASP A 883 -1.92 23.87 33.04
N GLY A 884 -3.14 24.33 33.32
CA GLY A 884 -3.52 25.74 33.24
C GLY A 884 -2.66 26.61 34.16
N ASP A 885 -2.54 26.21 35.42
CA ASP A 885 -1.79 26.95 36.44
C ASP A 885 -0.28 26.99 36.17
N LYS A 886 0.30 25.88 35.69
CA LYS A 886 1.76 25.70 35.63
C LYS A 886 2.39 25.93 34.26
N TRP A 887 1.64 25.72 33.18
CA TRP A 887 2.22 25.63 31.83
C TRP A 887 1.56 26.53 30.80
N THR A 888 0.23 26.51 30.69
CA THR A 888 -0.48 27.08 29.54
C THR A 888 -1.20 28.40 29.82
N GLY A 889 -1.51 28.68 31.09
CA GLY A 889 -2.30 29.84 31.50
C GLY A 889 -3.78 29.74 31.12
N VAL A 890 -4.24 28.59 30.63
CA VAL A 890 -5.62 28.36 30.18
C VAL A 890 -6.18 27.15 30.92
N ASP A 891 -7.22 27.35 31.72
CA ASP A 891 -7.95 26.28 32.37
C ASP A 891 -8.91 25.62 31.37
N GLU A 892 -8.53 24.43 30.89
CA GLU A 892 -9.35 23.60 29.99
C GLU A 892 -10.10 22.48 30.72
N SER A 893 -10.18 22.54 32.05
CA SER A 893 -10.72 21.45 32.87
C SER A 893 -12.24 21.24 32.75
N SER A 894 -12.96 22.08 32.01
CA SER A 894 -14.34 21.81 31.61
C SER A 894 -14.47 20.70 30.55
N GLY A 895 -13.35 20.33 29.91
CA GLY A 895 -13.30 19.36 28.82
C GLY A 895 -13.84 19.90 27.50
N TYR A 896 -13.73 19.07 26.45
CA TYR A 896 -14.21 19.38 25.10
C TYR A 896 -14.94 18.20 24.48
N GLY A 897 -16.10 18.44 23.90
CA GLY A 897 -16.82 17.53 23.01
C GLY A 897 -16.73 17.97 21.55
N ILE A 898 -17.41 17.24 20.67
CA ILE A 898 -17.51 17.58 19.25
C ILE A 898 -18.73 18.48 19.04
N SER A 899 -18.50 19.71 18.57
CA SER A 899 -19.58 20.65 18.26
C SER A 899 -20.06 20.52 16.80
N ARG A 900 -21.21 21.14 16.49
CA ARG A 900 -21.72 21.21 15.11
C ARG A 900 -20.80 21.99 14.18
N ASP A 901 -20.11 23.00 14.70
CA ASP A 901 -19.17 23.80 13.91
C ASP A 901 -17.92 22.98 13.58
N ASP A 902 -17.46 22.12 14.50
CA ASP A 902 -16.31 21.24 14.25
C ASP A 902 -16.63 20.21 13.16
N VAL A 903 -17.80 19.56 13.23
CA VAL A 903 -18.26 18.67 12.15
C VAL A 903 -18.41 19.42 10.83
N GLY A 904 -18.88 20.66 10.85
CA GLY A 904 -18.89 21.52 9.67
C GLY A 904 -17.51 21.72 9.04
N ARG A 905 -16.48 21.98 9.86
CA ARG A 905 -15.09 22.07 9.38
C ARG A 905 -14.57 20.73 8.85
N TYR A 906 -14.93 19.61 9.49
CA TYR A 906 -14.60 18.27 8.97
C TYR A 906 -15.21 18.07 7.58
N LEU A 907 -16.51 18.37 7.41
CA LEU A 907 -17.19 18.24 6.12
C LEU A 907 -16.57 19.16 5.05
N ARG A 908 -16.19 20.40 5.41
CA ARG A 908 -15.45 21.29 4.52
C ARG A 908 -14.14 20.67 4.08
N TYR A 909 -13.31 20.23 5.02
CA TYR A 909 -12.04 19.57 4.74
C TYR A 909 -12.23 18.34 3.82
N LEU A 910 -13.18 17.46 4.15
CA LEU A 910 -13.48 16.26 3.38
C LEU A 910 -13.96 16.58 1.95
N ALA A 911 -14.70 17.67 1.76
CA ALA A 911 -15.14 18.12 0.44
C ALA A 911 -13.98 18.71 -0.38
N GLU A 912 -13.09 19.51 0.23
CA GLU A 912 -11.91 20.06 -0.45
C GLU A 912 -10.94 18.97 -0.92
N ILE A 913 -10.77 17.90 -0.13
CA ILE A 913 -9.92 16.76 -0.51
C ILE A 913 -10.63 15.79 -1.46
N LYS A 914 -11.86 16.11 -1.88
CA LYS A 914 -12.74 15.28 -2.74
C LYS A 914 -13.05 13.90 -2.15
N PHE A 915 -13.03 13.77 -0.83
CA PHE A 915 -13.46 12.55 -0.16
C PHE A 915 -14.99 12.44 -0.08
N ILE A 916 -15.69 13.58 0.00
CA ILE A 916 -17.16 13.68 -0.14
C ILE A 916 -17.51 14.76 -1.16
N GLY A 917 -18.74 14.73 -1.68
CA GLY A 917 -19.28 15.81 -2.51
C GLY A 917 -19.56 17.09 -1.71
N GLN A 918 -19.76 18.20 -2.42
CA GLN A 918 -20.31 19.42 -1.82
C GLN A 918 -21.79 19.22 -1.44
N PRO A 919 -22.31 19.92 -0.42
CA PRO A 919 -23.73 19.89 -0.10
C PRO A 919 -24.59 20.29 -1.32
N THR A 920 -25.70 19.59 -1.54
CA THR A 920 -26.55 19.76 -2.71
C THR A 920 -27.89 20.43 -2.41
N GLU A 921 -28.30 20.45 -1.14
CA GLU A 921 -29.56 21.05 -0.69
C GLU A 921 -29.35 22.35 0.09
N ARG A 922 -30.45 23.03 0.45
CA ARG A 922 -30.40 24.27 1.21
C ARG A 922 -30.06 23.99 2.68
N GLY A 923 -28.85 24.37 3.10
CA GLY A 923 -28.39 24.30 4.49
C GLY A 923 -27.59 25.54 4.91
N ARG A 924 -27.03 25.52 6.12
CA ARG A 924 -26.02 26.52 6.54
C ARG A 924 -24.76 26.31 5.69
N PRO A 925 -24.04 27.36 5.27
CA PRO A 925 -22.77 27.18 4.58
C PRO A 925 -21.77 26.45 5.50
N LEU A 926 -20.95 25.58 4.89
CA LEU A 926 -19.83 24.96 5.57
C LEU A 926 -18.86 26.06 6.08
N PRO A 927 -18.33 25.95 7.31
CA PRO A 927 -17.35 26.90 7.83
C PRO A 927 -16.09 26.97 6.97
N ASP A 928 -15.44 28.13 6.96
CA ASP A 928 -14.15 28.30 6.26
C ASP A 928 -13.02 27.52 6.95
N ILE A 929 -12.06 27.06 6.15
CA ILE A 929 -10.81 26.40 6.60
C ILE A 929 -9.60 27.12 5.99
N SER A 930 -8.42 27.00 6.62
CA SER A 930 -7.19 27.69 6.18
C SER A 930 -6.70 27.22 4.80
N ALA A 931 -6.26 28.17 3.96
CA ALA A 931 -5.73 27.92 2.62
C ALA A 931 -4.44 27.08 2.61
N ASP A 932 -3.63 27.15 3.66
CA ASP A 932 -2.38 26.39 3.77
C ASP A 932 -2.62 24.87 3.83
N ILE A 933 -3.78 24.44 4.34
CA ILE A 933 -4.19 23.03 4.39
C ILE A 933 -4.48 22.50 2.98
N VAL A 934 -5.12 23.34 2.15
CA VAL A 934 -5.39 23.02 0.74
C VAL A 934 -4.08 22.85 -0.04
N GLN A 935 -3.07 23.65 0.31
CA GLN A 935 -1.73 23.59 -0.28
C GLN A 935 -0.90 22.39 0.22
N ALA A 936 -1.05 21.99 1.48
CA ALA A 936 -0.40 20.79 2.05
C ALA A 936 -0.83 19.49 1.34
N LEU A 937 -2.06 19.42 0.84
CA LEU A 937 -2.57 18.28 0.05
C LEU A 937 -1.89 18.12 -1.31
N ALA A 938 -1.39 19.20 -1.91
CA ALA A 938 -0.59 19.13 -3.14
C ALA A 938 0.80 18.51 -2.90
N VAL A 939 1.24 18.38 -1.65
CA VAL A 939 2.59 17.93 -1.27
C VAL A 939 2.63 16.44 -0.85
N GLY A 940 1.49 15.79 -0.59
CA GLY A 940 1.44 14.35 -0.39
C GLY A 940 0.23 13.87 0.40
N GLY A 941 -0.63 13.09 -0.26
CA GLY A 941 -1.88 12.56 0.30
C GLY A 941 -1.68 11.81 1.61
N ILE A 942 -2.46 12.21 2.61
CA ILE A 942 -2.43 11.66 3.96
C ILE A 942 -3.43 10.52 4.05
N GLY A 943 -2.94 9.31 4.29
CA GLY A 943 -3.71 8.18 4.80
C GLY A 943 -3.09 7.72 6.11
N GLY A 944 -3.89 7.62 7.17
CA GLY A 944 -3.49 7.38 8.56
C GLY A 944 -2.85 6.02 8.87
N ARG A 945 -2.41 5.27 7.85
CA ARG A 945 -1.66 4.02 8.02
C ARG A 945 -0.38 4.06 7.19
N GLY A 946 0.68 4.59 7.81
CA GLY A 946 2.05 4.35 7.37
C GLY A 946 2.32 4.77 5.93
N GLY A 947 2.23 6.07 5.65
CA GLY A 947 2.93 6.66 4.51
C GLY A 947 4.43 6.40 4.63
N ALA A 948 4.88 5.30 4.02
CA ALA A 948 6.21 5.15 3.48
C ALA A 948 6.09 5.50 1.99
N SER A 949 6.34 6.78 1.71
CA SER A 949 6.69 7.30 0.39
C SER A 949 7.91 6.57 -0.14
#